data_AF-A0A933EXC1-F1
#
_entry.id   AF-A0A933EXC1-F1
#
_cell.length_a   1.000
_cell.length_b   1.000
_cell.length_c   1.000
_cell.angle_alpha   90.00
_cell.angle_beta   90.00
_cell.angle_gamma   90.00
#
_symmetry.space_group_name_H-M   'P 1'
#
loop_
_entity.id
_entity.type
_entity.pdbx_description
1 polymer ?
#
loop_
_entity_poly.entity_id
_entity_poly.type
_entity_poly.pdbx_seq_one_letter_code
_entity_poly.pdbx_strand_id
1 'polypeptide(L)'
;MVCVPDFPWFLTLLAVLFAFSGEARAVSGVLPDQDTPPIASSKAPRVDIRGEWMWVDGEPFLVKGVGYSPFRPGQRPGKHTVSLEVIASDFQKIRAAGFNTIRTWAPLSPEQLALADANHLMVLQGIWMDQRGNYASHAFQTMMRDLVRREVKRSAASRAILAYLVGNELSPSHVYAIGVDQTEGVLRLAARAVKEAAVGRLVSYANWPELPFLDHSMLDIVSFNVYSYRPANVSHAFGFRGYVEHLKRSVAREKPLIITEVGLSLAPQPSSHAAYRDWTPEQEAEEMLVLWDAVFQARAQGACLFEWNDEWWKQGDHAEDEVTHDPADPEEWFGMHEFASRDQPDLIPRPVVPALTAYNHAVVLSPVDDERYHDQVPVSVYATEAVTAVRVRVEEGRWQHAAHISPHWWKATLALSSGAPRQISVTVQALDQRQEILNQQTRRLWAANPDASLRVSIRTLRDRYEVGPSLQPMFFTIRVEDETGQPIPNQPVHFALTEWPAHTELIHSNRTNEQGEVQGQYLLGETGVVILSAATAPDARRPRRRVGAERLIHVVKQTTPATAPHRASAWEARIPEDLRRALRHDTPAFRLNEEGSEPVVDYERYGVFHDVGLPTYHYEITDLSGLAKAAGEGIYPNEESILKDPAYRKAMEEGRLDGHVWDFVAHDDVHLGFLKWAGTVEQPPGLKQFFVAQALERAGLLSAAVKAYDAVLVHFPDEVGWTEFQTPWYVGPTARDKLDTLLRLHPELGFRLEGARIVIQQGFDNDVTNDVIVASPGRLVQVSPHDVVPPAQDLSSVDVLQDKGKGRVRLRQYANRHWQLFVDGEPWVIRGMSYQPSAVGESPDEGTLKDWMTADRNQNGKPDGPFDAFVDANLNNLHDPEEPTVGDFHLMNEMGVNTLRLYHHATNKALLRRLYEDHGMMVLMGDLVGMYTVGSGAKWEEGTDYLDATQRKRMAQSVKRMVREFKEEPYILMWVLGNENNYGGQHGVVGGVGNAAKYPKAYYQFINELARWIHKEDPLHPVAIANGEWLYLDLVARHAPAIDVFGANVYRGGHGFGSSFFEAIREHLDIPVVITEFGCPAYQARQSEEVGELGQALYHLGSWADLESHMAGRGVGNALGGVVFTWVDEWWKAGQPPRFSPWNHDITPNWSGPFPGGKNYEEWFGITSQGDGNQSPYLRRLRKAYRLYHALWK
;
A
#
# COMPACT_ATOMS: atom_id res chain seq x y z
N MET A 1 -50.18 -18.52 21.57
CA MET A 1 -50.51 -17.18 22.11
C MET A 1 -49.20 -16.42 22.25
N VAL A 2 -48.94 -15.32 21.53
CA VAL A 2 -49.74 -14.64 20.49
C VAL A 2 -48.78 -14.14 19.38
N CYS A 3 -49.10 -14.45 18.12
CA CYS A 3 -48.76 -13.79 16.83
C CYS A 3 -47.40 -13.05 16.64
N VAL A 4 -46.50 -13.33 15.66
CA VAL A 4 -46.53 -14.07 14.36
C VAL A 4 -47.45 -13.45 13.29
N PRO A 5 -47.12 -13.37 11.96
CA PRO A 5 -45.89 -13.67 11.19
C PRO A 5 -45.12 -12.36 10.84
N ASP A 6 -44.47 -12.02 9.70
CA ASP A 6 -44.16 -12.55 8.33
C ASP A 6 -42.88 -11.79 7.80
N PHE A 7 -42.03 -12.10 6.79
CA PHE A 7 -42.00 -12.97 5.57
C PHE A 7 -42.78 -12.45 4.32
N PRO A 8 -42.50 -12.86 3.04
CA PRO A 8 -41.21 -13.18 2.35
C PRO A 8 -41.11 -12.80 0.81
N TRP A 9 -39.96 -13.13 0.13
CA TRP A 9 -39.67 -13.21 -1.34
C TRP A 9 -39.64 -11.93 -2.24
N PHE A 10 -39.21 -11.93 -3.53
CA PHE A 10 -38.03 -12.48 -4.29
C PHE A 10 -38.19 -12.18 -5.82
N LEU A 11 -37.12 -12.25 -6.64
CA LEU A 11 -37.09 -12.16 -8.14
C LEU A 11 -37.48 -10.78 -8.76
N THR A 12 -37.12 -10.40 -10.00
CA THR A 12 -36.84 -11.19 -11.24
C THR A 12 -35.80 -10.54 -12.19
N LEU A 13 -35.22 -11.37 -13.07
CA LEU A 13 -34.15 -11.20 -14.09
C LEU A 13 -34.39 -10.22 -15.29
N LEU A 14 -33.32 -10.09 -16.11
CA LEU A 14 -33.20 -9.66 -17.54
C LEU A 14 -32.98 -8.14 -17.79
N ALA A 15 -31.94 -7.64 -18.50
CA ALA A 15 -31.39 -7.89 -19.86
C ALA A 15 -32.21 -7.18 -20.99
N VAL A 16 -31.73 -6.76 -22.18
CA VAL A 16 -30.46 -6.96 -22.93
C VAL A 16 -30.33 -5.96 -24.14
N LEU A 17 -29.18 -5.92 -24.86
CA LEU A 17 -28.93 -5.36 -26.24
C LEU A 17 -28.83 -3.81 -26.55
N PHE A 18 -27.59 -3.37 -26.80
CA PHE A 18 -27.01 -2.78 -28.06
C PHE A 18 -27.64 -1.60 -28.89
N ALA A 19 -26.75 -0.62 -29.18
CA ALA A 19 -26.56 0.17 -30.43
C ALA A 19 -27.67 1.15 -30.92
N PHE A 20 -27.39 2.33 -31.51
CA PHE A 20 -26.37 2.68 -32.53
C PHE A 20 -25.90 4.17 -32.51
N SER A 21 -24.81 4.45 -33.23
CA SER A 21 -24.22 5.72 -33.73
C SER A 21 -24.97 7.08 -33.63
N GLY A 22 -24.22 8.16 -33.39
CA GLY A 22 -24.59 9.54 -33.79
C GLY A 22 -23.53 10.60 -33.43
N GLU A 23 -23.18 11.49 -34.37
CA GLU A 23 -22.20 12.59 -34.16
C GLU A 23 -22.83 13.89 -33.64
N ALA A 24 -21.98 14.79 -33.12
CA ALA A 24 -22.36 16.04 -32.46
C ALA A 24 -22.93 17.13 -33.40
N ARG A 25 -23.83 17.97 -32.86
CA ARG A 25 -23.63 19.45 -32.84
C ARG A 25 -24.60 20.22 -31.93
N ALA A 26 -24.35 21.52 -31.81
CA ALA A 26 -24.77 22.38 -30.70
C ALA A 26 -26.13 23.10 -30.88
N VAL A 27 -26.80 23.30 -29.74
CA VAL A 27 -27.53 24.51 -29.30
C VAL A 27 -28.45 25.23 -30.31
N SER A 28 -29.76 25.10 -30.08
CA SER A 28 -30.71 26.22 -30.01
C SER A 28 -31.97 25.78 -29.23
N GLY A 29 -32.42 26.57 -28.24
CA GLY A 29 -33.51 26.15 -27.33
C GLY A 29 -34.89 26.75 -27.65
N VAL A 30 -35.94 26.02 -27.25
CA VAL A 30 -37.33 26.48 -27.05
C VAL A 30 -37.89 25.73 -25.82
N LEU A 31 -38.70 26.39 -25.00
CA LEU A 31 -39.42 25.77 -23.87
C LEU A 31 -40.73 25.11 -24.35
N PRO A 32 -41.07 23.89 -23.89
CA PRO A 32 -42.42 23.33 -23.98
C PRO A 32 -43.18 23.36 -22.63
N ASP A 33 -44.48 23.03 -22.70
CA ASP A 33 -45.50 23.18 -21.65
C ASP A 33 -45.44 22.18 -20.47
N GLN A 34 -46.37 22.40 -19.53
CA GLN A 34 -46.63 21.59 -18.33
C GLN A 34 -47.41 20.28 -18.62
N ASP A 35 -47.77 19.57 -17.55
CA ASP A 35 -48.71 18.42 -17.50
C ASP A 35 -48.25 17.04 -18.01
N THR A 36 -47.29 16.43 -17.32
CA THR A 36 -47.42 15.02 -16.89
C THR A 36 -46.57 14.74 -15.62
N PRO A 37 -47.07 14.05 -14.58
CA PRO A 37 -46.37 13.97 -13.29
C PRO A 37 -45.36 12.80 -13.20
N PRO A 38 -44.09 13.05 -12.82
CA PRO A 38 -43.13 11.98 -12.54
C PRO A 38 -43.29 11.38 -11.14
N ILE A 39 -43.19 10.05 -11.11
CA ILE A 39 -43.27 9.13 -9.97
C ILE A 39 -42.19 9.42 -8.90
N ALA A 40 -42.53 9.14 -7.62
CA ALA A 40 -41.69 8.94 -6.42
C ALA A 40 -40.30 9.61 -6.32
N SER A 41 -40.10 10.41 -5.27
CA SER A 41 -38.93 11.29 -5.12
C SER A 41 -37.67 10.64 -4.53
N SER A 42 -36.62 10.53 -5.34
CA SER A 42 -35.24 10.68 -4.85
C SER A 42 -34.94 12.16 -4.64
N LYS A 43 -34.85 12.62 -3.38
CA LYS A 43 -34.43 14.01 -3.10
C LYS A 43 -32.97 14.21 -3.50
N ALA A 44 -32.68 15.27 -4.26
CA ALA A 44 -31.31 15.67 -4.60
C ALA A 44 -30.49 15.95 -3.32
N PRO A 45 -29.17 15.70 -3.32
CA PRO A 45 -28.30 15.95 -2.18
C PRO A 45 -28.27 17.44 -1.80
N ARG A 46 -28.09 17.76 -0.50
CA ARG A 46 -28.00 19.16 -0.02
C ARG A 46 -26.81 19.88 -0.65
N VAL A 47 -25.66 19.21 -0.67
CA VAL A 47 -24.39 19.74 -1.17
C VAL A 47 -23.95 18.87 -2.35
N ASP A 48 -23.54 19.52 -3.44
CA ASP A 48 -23.35 18.89 -4.74
C ASP A 48 -22.35 19.69 -5.59
N ILE A 49 -21.81 19.10 -6.67
CA ILE A 49 -20.95 19.78 -7.65
C ILE A 49 -21.55 19.59 -9.05
N ARG A 50 -21.70 20.68 -9.80
CA ARG A 50 -22.23 20.65 -11.17
C ARG A 50 -21.36 21.50 -12.08
N GLY A 51 -20.55 20.84 -12.89
CA GLY A 51 -19.42 21.48 -13.55
C GLY A 51 -18.48 22.10 -12.52
N GLU A 52 -17.99 23.31 -12.77
CA GLU A 52 -17.03 23.98 -11.89
C GLU A 52 -17.63 24.59 -10.62
N TRP A 53 -18.94 24.48 -10.41
CA TRP A 53 -19.67 25.13 -9.31
C TRP A 53 -20.07 24.15 -8.21
N MET A 54 -19.88 24.58 -6.96
CA MET A 54 -20.50 23.97 -5.79
C MET A 54 -21.94 24.46 -5.64
N TRP A 55 -22.84 23.61 -5.14
CA TRP A 55 -24.24 23.91 -4.92
C TRP A 55 -24.65 23.55 -3.49
N VAL A 56 -25.51 24.38 -2.88
CA VAL A 56 -26.07 24.17 -1.53
C VAL A 56 -27.57 24.43 -1.55
N ASP A 57 -28.37 23.49 -1.02
CA ASP A 57 -29.85 23.47 -1.04
C ASP A 57 -30.48 23.77 -2.43
N GLY A 58 -29.76 23.49 -3.51
CA GLY A 58 -30.20 23.69 -4.90
C GLY A 58 -29.79 25.01 -5.56
N GLU A 59 -29.01 25.86 -4.89
CA GLU A 59 -28.48 27.12 -5.41
C GLU A 59 -26.94 27.06 -5.60
N PRO A 60 -26.34 27.71 -6.62
CA PRO A 60 -24.88 27.79 -6.74
C PRO A 60 -24.29 28.57 -5.56
N PHE A 61 -23.31 28.00 -4.86
CA PHE A 61 -22.82 28.51 -3.58
C PHE A 61 -21.41 29.07 -3.70
N LEU A 62 -21.27 30.40 -3.58
CA LEU A 62 -19.97 31.07 -3.54
C LEU A 62 -19.44 31.07 -2.09
N VAL A 63 -18.21 30.60 -1.87
CA VAL A 63 -17.63 30.50 -0.53
C VAL A 63 -17.10 31.88 -0.09
N LYS A 64 -17.79 32.51 0.86
CA LYS A 64 -17.32 33.66 1.62
C LYS A 64 -16.96 33.15 3.02
N GLY A 65 -15.74 32.65 3.15
CA GLY A 65 -15.28 31.97 4.35
C GLY A 65 -14.36 32.81 5.25
N VAL A 66 -14.24 32.37 6.50
CA VAL A 66 -13.19 32.80 7.43
C VAL A 66 -12.62 31.59 8.18
N GLY A 67 -11.32 31.57 8.42
CA GLY A 67 -10.66 30.65 9.34
C GLY A 67 -11.17 30.93 10.75
N TYR A 68 -11.64 29.90 11.43
CA TYR A 68 -12.22 30.04 12.75
C TYR A 68 -11.57 29.07 13.74
N SER A 69 -10.91 29.67 14.72
CA SER A 69 -10.40 29.03 15.91
C SER A 69 -10.94 29.81 17.11
N PRO A 70 -11.57 29.15 18.11
CA PRO A 70 -12.38 29.84 19.11
C PRO A 70 -11.57 30.42 20.28
N PHE A 71 -10.25 30.22 20.30
CA PHE A 71 -9.41 30.52 21.46
C PHE A 71 -9.28 32.03 21.70
N ARG A 72 -8.85 32.36 22.91
CA ARG A 72 -8.68 33.71 23.45
C ARG A 72 -7.32 33.80 24.13
N PRO A 73 -6.79 35.00 24.39
CA PRO A 73 -5.60 35.17 25.23
C PRO A 73 -5.67 34.34 26.52
N GLY A 74 -4.60 33.62 26.82
CA GLY A 74 -4.54 32.61 27.87
C GLY A 74 -5.04 31.22 27.48
N GLN A 75 -5.39 30.96 26.22
CA GLN A 75 -5.99 29.70 25.75
C GLN A 75 -5.35 29.22 24.45
N ARG A 76 -5.34 27.89 24.24
CA ARG A 76 -4.87 27.25 22.99
C ARG A 76 -5.49 25.85 22.80
N PRO A 77 -5.49 25.29 21.58
CA PRO A 77 -5.97 23.95 21.30
C PRO A 77 -5.32 22.88 22.18
N GLY A 78 -6.07 21.82 22.49
CA GLY A 78 -5.60 20.67 23.28
C GLY A 78 -5.42 20.94 24.78
N LYS A 79 -5.00 22.14 25.20
CA LYS A 79 -4.95 22.56 26.60
C LYS A 79 -6.31 23.03 27.14
N HIS A 80 -7.07 23.76 26.34
CA HIS A 80 -8.24 24.52 26.80
C HIS A 80 -9.53 24.18 26.05
N THR A 81 -10.69 24.41 26.69
CA THR A 81 -12.02 24.24 26.10
C THR A 81 -12.79 25.56 26.12
N VAL A 82 -13.28 26.00 24.96
CA VAL A 82 -14.06 27.23 24.82
C VAL A 82 -15.55 26.93 24.95
N SER A 83 -16.31 27.82 25.59
CA SER A 83 -17.74 27.61 25.81
C SER A 83 -18.55 27.72 24.51
N LEU A 84 -19.66 26.97 24.44
CA LEU A 84 -20.61 27.05 23.34
C LEU A 84 -21.26 28.44 23.22
N GLU A 85 -21.30 29.22 24.30
CA GLU A 85 -21.82 30.60 24.31
C GLU A 85 -20.89 31.57 23.55
N VAL A 86 -19.58 31.47 23.75
CA VAL A 86 -18.58 32.23 22.99
C VAL A 86 -18.63 31.85 21.51
N ILE A 87 -18.68 30.55 21.21
CA ILE A 87 -18.76 30.05 19.83
C ILE A 87 -20.07 30.50 19.15
N ALA A 88 -21.20 30.47 19.85
CA ALA A 88 -22.47 30.99 19.33
C ALA A 88 -22.43 32.51 19.09
N SER A 89 -21.81 33.27 20.00
CA SER A 89 -21.63 34.72 19.85
C SER A 89 -20.76 35.05 18.63
N ASP A 90 -19.68 34.31 18.42
CA ASP A 90 -18.80 34.51 17.27
C ASP A 90 -19.47 34.09 15.97
N PHE A 91 -20.20 32.97 15.92
CA PHE A 91 -20.96 32.57 14.73
C PHE A 91 -22.02 33.61 14.33
N GLN A 92 -22.67 34.26 15.30
CA GLN A 92 -23.58 35.39 15.04
C GLN A 92 -22.82 36.59 14.42
N LYS A 93 -21.65 36.95 14.95
CA LYS A 93 -20.81 38.04 14.41
C LYS A 93 -20.27 37.72 13.01
N ILE A 94 -19.79 36.50 12.78
CA ILE A 94 -19.30 36.00 11.48
C ILE A 94 -20.41 36.09 10.43
N ARG A 95 -21.62 35.64 10.77
CA ARG A 95 -22.78 35.74 9.86
C ARG A 95 -23.20 37.19 9.63
N ALA A 96 -23.14 38.05 10.66
CA ALA A 96 -23.43 39.48 10.53
C ALA A 96 -22.41 40.22 9.65
N ALA A 97 -21.13 39.82 9.68
CA ALA A 97 -20.07 40.29 8.78
C ALA A 97 -20.18 39.74 7.34
N GLY A 98 -21.30 39.07 7.02
CA GLY A 98 -21.64 38.62 5.67
C GLY A 98 -20.91 37.36 5.20
N PHE A 99 -20.14 36.70 6.05
CA PHE A 99 -19.58 35.38 5.74
C PHE A 99 -20.68 34.31 5.76
N ASN A 100 -20.52 33.28 4.94
CA ASN A 100 -21.45 32.15 4.85
C ASN A 100 -20.79 30.79 5.18
N THR A 101 -19.48 30.79 5.40
CA THR A 101 -18.67 29.59 5.62
C THR A 101 -17.65 29.85 6.73
N ILE A 102 -17.33 28.82 7.52
CA ILE A 102 -16.14 28.78 8.38
C ILE A 102 -15.22 27.64 7.95
N ARG A 103 -13.92 27.83 8.11
CA ARG A 103 -12.90 26.78 7.96
C ARG A 103 -12.25 26.51 9.30
N THR A 104 -12.00 25.24 9.60
CA THR A 104 -11.29 24.82 10.81
C THR A 104 -10.16 23.87 10.46
N TRP A 105 -9.09 23.83 11.26
CA TRP A 105 -8.01 22.84 11.12
C TRP A 105 -8.31 21.54 11.89
N ALA A 106 -9.17 21.60 12.91
CA ALA A 106 -9.62 20.48 13.71
C ALA A 106 -11.14 20.20 13.56
N PRO A 107 -11.62 18.96 13.80
CA PRO A 107 -13.03 18.63 13.63
C PRO A 107 -13.90 19.16 14.78
N LEU A 108 -14.76 20.14 14.47
CA LEU A 108 -15.86 20.60 15.34
C LEU A 108 -16.75 19.46 15.88
N SER A 109 -17.24 19.62 17.12
CA SER A 109 -18.18 18.69 17.78
C SER A 109 -19.60 18.75 17.16
N PRO A 110 -20.47 17.75 17.41
CA PRO A 110 -21.86 17.79 16.95
C PRO A 110 -22.63 19.04 17.42
N GLU A 111 -22.37 19.52 18.63
CA GLU A 111 -22.98 20.72 19.21
C GLU A 111 -22.51 21.99 18.51
N GLN A 112 -21.19 22.09 18.26
CA GLN A 112 -20.59 23.19 17.49
C GLN A 112 -21.11 23.20 16.04
N LEU A 113 -21.27 22.02 15.43
CA LEU A 113 -21.86 21.89 14.09
C LEU A 113 -23.36 22.24 14.06
N ALA A 114 -24.10 21.99 15.14
CA ALA A 114 -25.48 22.44 15.28
C ALA A 114 -25.58 23.96 15.44
N LEU A 115 -24.65 24.59 16.17
CA LEU A 115 -24.53 26.06 16.22
C LEU A 115 -24.22 26.65 14.84
N ALA A 116 -23.42 25.98 14.01
CA ALA A 116 -23.12 26.43 12.65
C ALA A 116 -24.38 26.42 11.76
N ASP A 117 -25.14 25.31 11.71
CA ASP A 117 -26.38 25.24 10.90
C ASP A 117 -27.44 26.24 11.41
N ALA A 118 -27.54 26.42 12.73
CA ALA A 118 -28.44 27.38 13.37
C ALA A 118 -28.10 28.86 13.10
N ASN A 119 -26.83 29.18 12.80
CA ASN A 119 -26.40 30.51 12.35
C ASN A 119 -26.27 30.60 10.82
N HIS A 120 -26.75 29.58 10.08
CA HIS A 120 -26.65 29.48 8.63
C HIS A 120 -25.20 29.60 8.10
N LEU A 121 -24.25 29.00 8.82
CA LEU A 121 -22.84 28.87 8.42
C LEU A 121 -22.56 27.46 7.93
N MET A 122 -21.97 27.37 6.74
CA MET A 122 -21.41 26.14 6.19
C MET A 122 -19.99 25.90 6.75
N VAL A 123 -19.50 24.67 6.75
CA VAL A 123 -18.22 24.30 7.38
C VAL A 123 -17.32 23.54 6.41
N LEU A 124 -16.12 24.08 6.16
CA LEU A 124 -14.97 23.35 5.60
C LEU A 124 -14.22 22.72 6.78
N GLN A 125 -14.53 21.46 7.10
CA GLN A 125 -14.07 20.82 8.32
C GLN A 125 -12.70 20.18 8.12
N GLY A 126 -11.68 20.73 8.77
CA GLY A 126 -10.34 20.15 8.79
C GLY A 126 -10.27 18.85 9.58
N ILE A 127 -9.56 17.89 9.02
CA ILE A 127 -9.08 16.68 9.69
C ILE A 127 -7.55 16.74 9.57
N TRP A 128 -6.87 16.97 10.69
CA TRP A 128 -5.43 17.15 10.72
C TRP A 128 -4.69 15.92 10.18
N MET A 129 -3.69 16.17 9.32
CA MET A 129 -2.70 15.20 8.88
C MET A 129 -1.33 15.79 9.20
N ASP A 130 -0.44 14.99 9.78
CA ASP A 130 0.93 15.42 10.05
C ASP A 130 1.67 15.77 8.73
N GLN A 131 2.14 17.01 8.63
CA GLN A 131 2.88 17.56 7.48
C GLN A 131 4.25 16.90 7.25
N ARG A 132 4.76 16.15 8.25
CA ARG A 132 6.03 15.41 8.23
C ARG A 132 5.83 13.93 8.57
N GLY A 133 4.58 13.46 8.61
CA GLY A 133 4.23 12.07 8.93
C GLY A 133 4.75 11.09 7.87
N ASN A 134 5.12 9.88 8.27
CA ASN A 134 5.65 8.88 7.33
C ASN A 134 4.54 8.30 6.44
N TYR A 135 4.20 8.98 5.34
CA TYR A 135 3.18 8.59 4.36
C TYR A 135 3.42 7.21 3.71
N ALA A 136 4.66 6.72 3.67
CA ALA A 136 4.99 5.38 3.22
C ALA A 136 4.69 4.30 4.28
N SER A 137 4.64 4.66 5.56
CA SER A 137 4.34 3.73 6.66
C SER A 137 2.87 3.34 6.66
N HIS A 138 2.60 2.03 6.59
CA HIS A 138 1.24 1.51 6.77
C HIS A 138 0.63 1.92 8.11
N ALA A 139 1.42 2.05 9.18
CA ALA A 139 0.91 2.49 10.48
C ALA A 139 0.31 3.91 10.40
N PHE A 140 0.99 4.82 9.70
CA PHE A 140 0.47 6.17 9.45
C PHE A 140 -0.75 6.15 8.52
N GLN A 141 -0.72 5.36 7.45
CA GLN A 141 -1.85 5.21 6.52
C GLN A 141 -3.11 4.68 7.21
N THR A 142 -2.99 3.63 8.03
CA THR A 142 -4.08 3.05 8.83
C THR A 142 -4.58 4.05 9.88
N MET A 143 -3.68 4.73 10.60
CA MET A 143 -4.05 5.81 11.53
C MET A 143 -4.86 6.91 10.83
N MET A 144 -4.41 7.40 9.68
CA MET A 144 -5.09 8.46 8.92
C MET A 144 -6.45 8.00 8.37
N ARG A 145 -6.52 6.77 7.82
CA ARG A 145 -7.79 6.17 7.36
C ARG A 145 -8.82 6.13 8.47
N ASP A 146 -8.44 5.67 9.66
CA ASP A 146 -9.37 5.44 10.75
C ASP A 146 -9.70 6.72 11.52
N LEU A 147 -8.77 7.69 11.59
CA LEU A 147 -9.04 9.08 11.95
C LEU A 147 -10.11 9.69 11.04
N VAL A 148 -9.90 9.66 9.72
CA VAL A 148 -10.84 10.24 8.74
C VAL A 148 -12.20 9.54 8.83
N ARG A 149 -12.24 8.20 8.82
CA ARG A 149 -13.50 7.43 8.94
C ARG A 149 -14.26 7.78 10.23
N ARG A 150 -13.58 7.97 11.36
CA ARG A 150 -14.19 8.32 12.65
C ARG A 150 -14.81 9.71 12.65
N GLU A 151 -14.03 10.73 12.26
CA GLU A 151 -14.49 12.13 12.33
C GLU A 151 -15.53 12.46 11.26
N VAL A 152 -15.44 11.83 10.07
CA VAL A 152 -16.50 11.87 9.06
C VAL A 152 -17.77 11.23 9.60
N LYS A 153 -17.73 9.99 10.14
CA LYS A 153 -18.93 9.36 10.72
C LYS A 153 -19.58 10.20 11.83
N ARG A 154 -18.77 10.85 12.67
CA ARG A 154 -19.23 11.76 13.76
C ARG A 154 -20.00 12.98 13.25
N SER A 155 -19.69 13.45 12.04
CA SER A 155 -20.22 14.69 11.46
C SER A 155 -21.12 14.48 10.23
N ALA A 156 -21.19 13.26 9.69
CA ALA A 156 -21.87 12.94 8.42
C ALA A 156 -23.36 13.30 8.38
N ALA A 157 -24.04 13.28 9.52
CA ALA A 157 -25.44 13.70 9.65
C ALA A 157 -25.63 15.23 9.74
N SER A 158 -24.57 16.00 10.03
CA SER A 158 -24.66 17.45 10.17
C SER A 158 -24.99 18.13 8.85
N ARG A 159 -26.02 18.97 8.87
CA ARG A 159 -26.41 19.79 7.73
C ARG A 159 -25.34 20.83 7.37
N ALA A 160 -24.57 21.35 8.34
CA ALA A 160 -23.60 22.43 8.13
C ALA A 160 -22.33 22.02 7.34
N ILE A 161 -21.98 20.73 7.27
CA ILE A 161 -20.75 20.29 6.58
C ILE A 161 -20.86 20.57 5.06
N LEU A 162 -19.91 21.36 4.54
CA LEU A 162 -19.74 21.66 3.12
C LEU A 162 -18.81 20.65 2.45
N ALA A 163 -17.60 20.50 3.01
CA ALA A 163 -16.59 19.54 2.60
C ALA A 163 -15.63 19.25 3.75
N TYR A 164 -14.88 18.16 3.63
CA TYR A 164 -13.76 17.82 4.52
C TYR A 164 -12.43 18.25 3.90
N LEU A 165 -11.54 18.82 4.71
CA LEU A 165 -10.14 19.09 4.34
C LEU A 165 -9.24 18.06 5.04
N VAL A 166 -8.79 17.04 4.31
CA VAL A 166 -7.96 15.95 4.85
C VAL A 166 -6.47 16.27 4.76
N GLY A 167 -6.02 17.14 5.67
CA GLY A 167 -4.67 17.68 5.71
C GLY A 167 -4.56 19.15 5.28
N ASN A 168 -3.48 19.78 5.74
CA ASN A 168 -3.15 21.18 5.51
C ASN A 168 -1.64 21.32 5.29
N GLU A 169 -1.23 21.88 4.17
CA GLU A 169 0.16 22.30 3.90
C GLU A 169 1.19 21.18 4.09
N LEU A 170 1.02 20.09 3.34
CA LEU A 170 2.00 19.00 3.31
C LEU A 170 3.38 19.58 2.97
N SER A 171 4.39 19.31 3.81
CA SER A 171 5.69 19.97 3.67
C SER A 171 6.35 19.60 2.33
N PRO A 172 6.67 20.55 1.43
CA PRO A 172 7.17 20.21 0.11
C PRO A 172 8.50 19.43 0.16
N SER A 173 9.40 19.81 1.06
CA SER A 173 10.66 19.08 1.31
C SER A 173 10.43 17.65 1.80
N HIS A 174 9.35 17.40 2.55
CA HIS A 174 8.98 16.06 3.01
C HIS A 174 8.36 15.23 1.89
N VAL A 175 7.46 15.82 1.09
CA VAL A 175 6.87 15.17 -0.11
C VAL A 175 7.96 14.72 -1.09
N TYR A 176 9.00 15.52 -1.31
CA TYR A 176 10.14 15.11 -2.14
C TYR A 176 11.06 14.07 -1.48
N ALA A 177 11.18 14.08 -0.15
CA ALA A 177 11.99 13.10 0.58
C ALA A 177 11.34 11.71 0.69
N ILE A 178 10.00 11.66 0.77
CA ILE A 178 9.22 10.42 0.95
C ILE A 178 8.68 9.83 -0.37
N GLY A 179 8.57 10.67 -1.40
CA GLY A 179 8.09 10.30 -2.73
C GLY A 179 6.66 10.73 -3.02
N VAL A 180 6.43 11.10 -4.28
CA VAL A 180 5.14 11.63 -4.78
C VAL A 180 4.05 10.57 -4.70
N ASP A 181 4.31 9.35 -5.17
CA ASP A 181 3.35 8.24 -5.18
C ASP A 181 2.84 7.88 -3.77
N GLN A 182 3.71 8.03 -2.77
CA GLN A 182 3.43 7.79 -1.35
C GLN A 182 2.54 8.89 -0.77
N THR A 183 2.84 10.15 -1.08
CA THR A 183 2.00 11.32 -0.72
C THR A 183 0.62 11.25 -1.37
N GLU A 184 0.56 10.97 -2.67
CA GLU A 184 -0.70 10.75 -3.38
C GLU A 184 -1.45 9.53 -2.83
N GLY A 185 -0.74 8.46 -2.49
CA GLY A 185 -1.30 7.26 -1.88
C GLY A 185 -2.06 7.55 -0.60
N VAL A 186 -1.47 8.29 0.35
CA VAL A 186 -2.16 8.66 1.60
C VAL A 186 -3.30 9.66 1.38
N LEU A 187 -3.17 10.61 0.45
CA LEU A 187 -4.26 11.52 0.06
C LEU A 187 -5.43 10.76 -0.60
N ARG A 188 -5.15 9.80 -1.47
CA ARG A 188 -6.12 8.95 -2.17
C ARG A 188 -6.82 7.98 -1.20
N LEU A 189 -6.10 7.49 -0.20
CA LEU A 189 -6.65 6.73 0.93
C LEU A 189 -7.57 7.60 1.80
N ALA A 190 -7.15 8.82 2.15
CA ALA A 190 -7.96 9.74 2.96
C ALA A 190 -9.22 10.19 2.21
N ALA A 191 -9.12 10.51 0.91
CA ALA A 191 -10.26 10.83 0.07
C ALA A 191 -11.26 9.65 -0.02
N ARG A 192 -10.77 8.43 -0.23
CA ARG A 192 -11.60 7.21 -0.22
C ARG A 192 -12.26 7.01 1.15
N ALA A 193 -11.53 7.19 2.24
CA ALA A 193 -12.04 7.06 3.60
C ALA A 193 -13.22 8.02 3.91
N VAL A 194 -13.25 9.23 3.33
CA VAL A 194 -14.43 10.11 3.39
C VAL A 194 -15.62 9.50 2.64
N LYS A 195 -15.42 9.03 1.42
CA LYS A 195 -16.49 8.47 0.57
C LYS A 195 -17.09 7.18 1.16
N GLU A 196 -16.26 6.31 1.72
CA GLU A 196 -16.67 5.10 2.45
C GLU A 196 -17.45 5.41 3.73
N ALA A 197 -17.04 6.45 4.46
CA ALA A 197 -17.67 6.84 5.71
C ALA A 197 -19.00 7.61 5.52
N ALA A 198 -19.13 8.36 4.43
CA ALA A 198 -20.32 9.13 4.09
C ALA A 198 -20.43 9.37 2.56
N VAL A 199 -21.15 8.47 1.87
CA VAL A 199 -21.43 8.60 0.43
C VAL A 199 -22.07 9.95 0.12
N GLY A 200 -21.54 10.64 -0.89
CA GLY A 200 -22.01 11.97 -1.32
C GLY A 200 -21.42 13.16 -0.55
N ARG A 201 -20.53 12.95 0.44
CA ARG A 201 -19.75 14.06 1.03
C ARG A 201 -18.57 14.47 0.14
N LEU A 202 -18.27 15.77 0.14
CA LEU A 202 -17.17 16.35 -0.62
C LEU A 202 -15.86 16.32 0.18
N VAL A 203 -14.73 16.09 -0.49
CA VAL A 203 -13.38 16.07 0.08
C VAL A 203 -12.39 16.87 -0.76
N SER A 204 -11.45 17.51 -0.07
CA SER A 204 -10.27 18.22 -0.58
C SER A 204 -9.15 18.12 0.47
N TYR A 205 -8.00 18.73 0.24
CA TYR A 205 -7.02 19.07 1.26
C TYR A 205 -6.48 20.48 0.97
N ALA A 206 -6.02 21.21 1.98
CA ALA A 206 -5.45 22.53 1.77
C ALA A 206 -4.00 22.39 1.28
N ASN A 207 -3.76 22.62 -0.01
CA ASN A 207 -2.44 22.43 -0.64
C ASN A 207 -1.56 23.68 -0.57
N TRP A 208 -0.25 23.51 -0.75
CA TRP A 208 0.72 24.58 -0.78
C TRP A 208 1.07 25.01 -2.23
N PRO A 209 1.37 26.29 -2.54
CA PRO A 209 1.61 26.76 -3.91
C PRO A 209 2.83 26.15 -4.62
N GLU A 210 3.71 25.46 -3.90
CA GLU A 210 4.86 24.74 -4.41
C GLU A 210 4.59 23.25 -4.67
N LEU A 211 3.35 22.78 -4.42
CA LEU A 211 2.88 21.42 -4.70
C LEU A 211 1.72 21.29 -5.74
N PRO A 212 1.60 22.13 -6.79
CA PRO A 212 0.46 22.07 -7.72
C PRO A 212 0.49 20.91 -8.72
N PHE A 213 1.52 20.05 -8.64
CA PHE A 213 1.75 18.91 -9.54
C PHE A 213 1.22 17.58 -9.00
N LEU A 214 0.81 17.53 -7.72
CA LEU A 214 0.25 16.32 -7.11
C LEU A 214 -1.08 15.93 -7.80
N ASP A 215 -1.40 14.64 -7.83
CA ASP A 215 -2.68 14.17 -8.33
C ASP A 215 -3.85 14.75 -7.52
N HIS A 216 -4.58 15.67 -8.14
CA HIS A 216 -5.83 16.22 -7.61
C HIS A 216 -7.08 15.49 -8.16
N SER A 217 -6.93 14.37 -8.87
CA SER A 217 -8.05 13.65 -9.50
C SER A 217 -9.05 13.09 -8.49
N MET A 218 -8.57 12.54 -7.36
CA MET A 218 -9.39 11.92 -6.31
C MET A 218 -10.20 12.90 -5.43
N LEU A 219 -9.98 14.21 -5.57
CA LEU A 219 -10.66 15.24 -4.77
C LEU A 219 -11.90 15.77 -5.50
N ASP A 220 -12.93 16.18 -4.77
CA ASP A 220 -14.10 16.84 -5.36
C ASP A 220 -13.81 18.32 -5.67
N ILE A 221 -13.06 18.96 -4.78
CA ILE A 221 -12.69 20.38 -4.83
C ILE A 221 -11.17 20.46 -4.86
N VAL A 222 -10.62 21.43 -5.58
CA VAL A 222 -9.20 21.78 -5.48
C VAL A 222 -9.03 22.94 -4.51
N SER A 223 -8.09 22.84 -3.57
CA SER A 223 -7.88 23.86 -2.55
C SER A 223 -6.40 24.17 -2.32
N PHE A 224 -6.09 25.46 -2.17
CA PHE A 224 -4.74 25.95 -1.91
C PHE A 224 -4.76 27.06 -0.87
N ASN A 225 -3.79 27.07 0.03
CA ASN A 225 -3.44 28.25 0.82
C ASN A 225 -2.56 29.14 -0.07
N VAL A 226 -2.90 30.42 -0.23
CA VAL A 226 -2.22 31.33 -1.17
C VAL A 226 -2.12 32.72 -0.54
N TYR A 227 -0.89 33.21 -0.40
CA TYR A 227 -0.61 34.54 0.10
C TYR A 227 0.05 35.41 -0.98
N SER A 228 -0.11 36.72 -0.92
CA SER A 228 0.36 37.64 -1.97
C SER A 228 1.89 37.80 -2.03
N TYR A 229 2.59 37.38 -0.98
CA TYR A 229 3.99 37.69 -0.71
C TYR A 229 4.97 36.52 -0.92
N ARG A 230 4.51 35.26 -0.85
CA ARG A 230 5.32 34.04 -1.04
C ARG A 230 4.46 32.89 -1.60
N PRO A 231 5.03 31.93 -2.36
CA PRO A 231 6.36 31.90 -3.01
C PRO A 231 6.50 32.87 -4.20
N ALA A 232 7.73 32.99 -4.72
CA ALA A 232 8.11 33.86 -5.83
C ALA A 232 7.31 33.65 -7.13
N ASN A 233 6.78 32.46 -7.41
CA ASN A 233 5.85 32.26 -8.54
C ASN A 233 4.49 32.95 -8.30
N VAL A 234 4.03 33.04 -7.04
CA VAL A 234 2.86 33.86 -6.66
C VAL A 234 3.21 35.34 -6.63
N SER A 235 4.21 35.77 -5.84
CA SER A 235 4.44 37.18 -5.55
C SER A 235 5.15 37.95 -6.66
N HIS A 236 6.12 37.33 -7.34
CA HIS A 236 6.92 37.99 -8.38
C HIS A 236 6.55 37.60 -9.81
N ALA A 237 6.36 36.32 -10.12
CA ALA A 237 6.12 35.89 -11.51
C ALA A 237 4.67 36.14 -11.96
N PHE A 238 3.69 35.44 -11.39
CA PHE A 238 2.29 35.54 -11.83
C PHE A 238 1.53 36.69 -11.17
N GLY A 239 1.91 37.10 -9.96
CA GLY A 239 1.11 37.99 -9.09
C GLY A 239 -0.09 37.23 -8.50
N PHE A 240 -0.55 37.59 -7.29
CA PHE A 240 -1.60 36.86 -6.56
C PHE A 240 -2.81 36.46 -7.43
N ARG A 241 -3.50 37.44 -8.06
CA ARG A 241 -4.61 37.18 -8.98
C ARG A 241 -4.21 36.25 -10.12
N GLY A 242 -3.02 36.46 -10.70
CA GLY A 242 -2.48 35.64 -11.78
C GLY A 242 -2.20 34.19 -11.38
N TYR A 243 -1.81 33.94 -10.13
CA TYR A 243 -1.59 32.60 -9.62
C TYR A 243 -2.92 31.86 -9.37
N VAL A 244 -3.92 32.51 -8.78
CA VAL A 244 -5.27 31.92 -8.67
C VAL A 244 -5.86 31.66 -10.07
N GLU A 245 -5.62 32.57 -11.02
CA GLU A 245 -5.97 32.39 -12.43
C GLU A 245 -5.15 31.30 -13.17
N HIS A 246 -3.97 30.93 -12.66
CA HIS A 246 -3.20 29.78 -13.13
C HIS A 246 -3.89 28.51 -12.62
N LEU A 247 -4.00 28.37 -11.29
CA LEU A 247 -4.62 27.23 -10.63
C LEU A 247 -6.00 26.90 -11.22
N LYS A 248 -6.85 27.91 -11.47
CA LYS A 248 -8.19 27.68 -12.03
C LYS A 248 -8.19 27.12 -13.47
N ARG A 249 -7.09 27.31 -14.22
CA ARG A 249 -6.93 26.88 -15.61
C ARG A 249 -6.09 25.62 -15.81
N SER A 250 -5.11 25.36 -14.95
CA SER A 250 -4.22 24.19 -15.01
C SER A 250 -4.67 23.06 -14.10
N VAL A 251 -4.83 23.33 -12.80
CA VAL A 251 -5.07 22.33 -11.75
C VAL A 251 -6.57 22.09 -11.52
N ALA A 252 -7.31 23.15 -11.20
CA ALA A 252 -8.74 23.13 -10.91
C ALA A 252 -9.60 23.28 -12.17
N ARG A 253 -9.13 22.74 -13.30
CA ARG A 253 -9.91 22.68 -14.54
C ARG A 253 -11.08 21.72 -14.34
N GLU A 254 -12.29 22.15 -14.75
CA GLU A 254 -13.53 21.37 -14.65
C GLU A 254 -13.97 21.04 -13.20
N LYS A 255 -13.28 21.60 -12.19
CA LYS A 255 -13.58 21.48 -10.75
C LYS A 255 -13.74 22.86 -10.07
N PRO A 256 -14.39 22.93 -8.89
CA PRO A 256 -14.32 24.11 -8.03
C PRO A 256 -12.90 24.35 -7.49
N LEU A 257 -12.53 25.62 -7.35
CA LEU A 257 -11.29 26.08 -6.69
C LEU A 257 -11.64 26.90 -5.46
N ILE A 258 -11.10 26.55 -4.29
CA ILE A 258 -11.18 27.37 -3.07
C ILE A 258 -9.78 27.81 -2.65
N ILE A 259 -9.59 29.09 -2.33
CA ILE A 259 -8.38 29.54 -1.64
C ILE A 259 -8.60 29.39 -0.14
N THR A 260 -8.06 28.31 0.44
CA THR A 260 -8.38 27.87 1.81
C THR A 260 -7.74 28.72 2.89
N GLU A 261 -6.66 29.45 2.59
CA GLU A 261 -6.14 30.53 3.41
C GLU A 261 -5.63 31.66 2.52
N VAL A 262 -5.97 32.90 2.88
CA VAL A 262 -5.44 34.15 2.33
C VAL A 262 -5.55 35.21 3.43
N GLY A 263 -4.51 36.01 3.62
CA GLY A 263 -4.51 37.03 4.68
C GLY A 263 -3.25 37.88 4.69
N LEU A 264 -3.22 38.83 5.63
CA LEU A 264 -2.10 39.73 5.93
C LEU A 264 -1.90 39.75 7.45
N SER A 265 -0.64 39.82 7.88
CA SER A 265 -0.28 39.95 9.30
C SER A 265 0.00 41.41 9.64
N LEU A 266 -0.38 41.83 10.85
CA LEU A 266 -0.06 43.14 11.43
C LEU A 266 1.12 43.10 12.44
N ALA A 267 2.00 42.09 12.37
CA ALA A 267 3.11 41.95 13.30
C ALA A 267 4.01 43.21 13.33
N PRO A 268 4.27 43.79 14.52
CA PRO A 268 4.98 45.07 14.65
C PRO A 268 6.52 44.95 14.62
N GLN A 269 7.09 43.77 14.40
CA GLN A 269 8.50 43.58 14.08
C GLN A 269 8.69 42.77 12.78
N PRO A 270 9.73 43.08 11.97
CA PRO A 270 10.07 42.31 10.79
C PRO A 270 10.62 40.94 11.19
N SER A 271 9.85 39.88 10.93
CA SER A 271 10.28 38.50 11.19
C SER A 271 11.39 38.05 10.22
N SER A 272 12.01 36.91 10.52
CA SER A 272 13.00 36.26 9.63
C SER A 272 12.43 35.91 8.24
N HIS A 273 11.11 35.79 8.13
CA HIS A 273 10.39 35.66 6.88
C HIS A 273 10.18 37.05 6.24
N ALA A 274 11.12 37.46 5.38
CA ALA A 274 11.19 38.79 4.74
C ALA A 274 10.05 39.12 3.73
N ALA A 275 8.87 38.53 3.91
CA ALA A 275 7.69 38.64 3.06
C ALA A 275 6.51 39.38 3.74
N TYR A 276 6.48 39.39 5.08
CA TYR A 276 5.57 40.21 5.89
C TYR A 276 5.98 41.69 5.85
N ARG A 277 5.07 42.61 6.18
CA ARG A 277 5.28 44.06 6.13
C ARG A 277 4.59 44.77 7.28
N ASP A 278 5.20 45.87 7.71
CA ASP A 278 4.70 46.82 8.71
C ASP A 278 3.47 47.62 8.21
N TRP A 279 2.35 46.94 7.96
CA TRP A 279 1.08 47.57 7.56
C TRP A 279 0.42 48.32 8.73
N THR A 280 -0.31 49.40 8.47
CA THR A 280 -1.31 49.91 9.44
C THR A 280 -2.65 49.17 9.29
N PRO A 281 -3.52 49.15 10.31
CA PRO A 281 -4.83 48.49 10.21
C PRO A 281 -5.74 49.04 9.09
N GLU A 282 -5.53 50.28 8.65
CA GLU A 282 -6.22 50.86 7.49
C GLU A 282 -5.63 50.35 6.16
N GLN A 283 -4.31 50.19 6.07
CA GLN A 283 -3.64 49.67 4.87
C GLN A 283 -3.89 48.18 4.68
N GLU A 284 -3.94 47.42 5.78
CA GLU A 284 -4.37 46.03 5.81
C GLU A 284 -5.81 45.91 5.31
N ALA A 285 -6.74 46.75 5.78
CA ALA A 285 -8.10 46.79 5.27
C ALA A 285 -8.20 47.11 3.75
N GLU A 286 -7.36 48.01 3.24
CA GLU A 286 -7.31 48.35 1.81
C GLU A 286 -6.74 47.19 0.96
N GLU A 287 -5.57 46.62 1.31
CA GLU A 287 -4.94 45.54 0.55
C GLU A 287 -5.71 44.22 0.71
N MET A 288 -6.28 43.92 1.88
CA MET A 288 -7.13 42.74 2.08
C MET A 288 -8.35 42.75 1.14
N LEU A 289 -8.97 43.91 0.92
CA LEU A 289 -10.04 44.05 -0.08
C LEU A 289 -9.55 43.78 -1.51
N VAL A 290 -8.31 44.17 -1.86
CA VAL A 290 -7.69 43.87 -3.16
C VAL A 290 -7.47 42.36 -3.31
N LEU A 291 -6.96 41.67 -2.29
CA LEU A 291 -6.77 40.22 -2.31
C LEU A 291 -8.10 39.46 -2.37
N TRP A 292 -9.08 39.86 -1.56
CA TRP A 292 -10.41 39.26 -1.52
C TRP A 292 -11.13 39.40 -2.87
N ASP A 293 -11.15 40.61 -3.46
CA ASP A 293 -11.72 40.81 -4.81
C ASP A 293 -10.94 40.00 -5.86
N ALA A 294 -9.60 39.97 -5.79
CA ALA A 294 -8.75 39.26 -6.74
C ALA A 294 -9.04 37.75 -6.83
N VAL A 295 -9.40 37.07 -5.74
CA VAL A 295 -9.84 35.66 -5.77
C VAL A 295 -11.07 35.50 -6.67
N PHE A 296 -12.06 36.38 -6.49
CA PHE A 296 -13.30 36.35 -7.26
C PHE A 296 -13.08 36.79 -8.73
N GLN A 297 -12.22 37.79 -8.98
CA GLN A 297 -11.86 38.21 -10.35
C GLN A 297 -10.97 37.19 -11.07
N ALA A 298 -10.34 36.26 -10.34
CA ALA A 298 -9.64 35.09 -10.85
C ALA A 298 -10.57 33.90 -11.17
N ARG A 299 -11.88 34.03 -10.88
CA ARG A 299 -12.92 33.02 -11.10
C ARG A 299 -12.77 31.75 -10.24
N ALA A 300 -12.21 31.88 -9.04
CA ALA A 300 -12.32 30.83 -8.02
C ALA A 300 -13.75 30.77 -7.44
N GLN A 301 -14.11 29.62 -6.85
CA GLN A 301 -15.40 29.37 -6.21
C GLN A 301 -15.52 30.06 -4.84
N GLY A 302 -14.40 30.50 -4.27
CA GLY A 302 -14.34 31.40 -3.13
C GLY A 302 -13.04 31.29 -2.34
N ALA A 303 -13.04 31.86 -1.14
CA ALA A 303 -11.89 31.86 -0.24
C ALA A 303 -12.30 31.78 1.23
N CYS A 304 -11.32 31.47 2.08
CA CYS A 304 -11.37 31.67 3.52
C CYS A 304 -10.26 32.64 3.93
N LEU A 305 -10.61 33.72 4.62
CA LEU A 305 -9.63 34.62 5.22
C LEU A 305 -8.92 33.94 6.38
N PHE A 306 -7.62 34.16 6.52
CA PHE A 306 -6.84 33.80 7.69
C PHE A 306 -6.57 35.10 8.48
N GLU A 307 -7.17 35.34 9.66
CA GLU A 307 -8.30 34.62 10.27
C GLU A 307 -9.22 35.48 11.15
N TRP A 308 -10.22 34.90 11.84
CA TRP A 308 -11.28 35.65 12.52
C TRP A 308 -10.79 36.54 13.69
N ASN A 309 -9.84 36.07 14.48
CA ASN A 309 -9.23 36.81 15.59
C ASN A 309 -7.75 36.46 15.73
N ASP A 310 -6.98 37.34 16.36
CA ASP A 310 -5.57 37.07 16.68
C ASP A 310 -5.45 35.79 17.51
N GLU A 311 -4.39 35.02 17.29
CA GLU A 311 -4.17 33.74 17.96
C GLU A 311 -2.82 33.78 18.64
N TRP A 312 -2.81 34.26 19.90
CA TRP A 312 -1.64 34.36 20.79
C TRP A 312 -1.11 32.98 21.23
N TRP A 313 -1.08 31.98 20.35
CA TRP A 313 -0.55 30.64 20.68
C TRP A 313 0.13 29.96 19.48
N LYS A 314 0.28 30.66 18.34
CA LYS A 314 0.82 30.07 17.10
C LYS A 314 2.30 29.74 17.27
N GLN A 315 2.80 28.85 16.40
CA GLN A 315 3.99 28.02 16.59
C GLN A 315 3.97 27.14 17.87
N GLY A 316 3.73 27.72 19.05
CA GLY A 316 3.79 27.03 20.34
C GLY A 316 5.23 26.78 20.80
N ASP A 317 6.17 27.58 20.29
CA ASP A 317 7.62 27.47 20.47
C ASP A 317 8.07 27.69 21.92
N HIS A 318 7.37 28.51 22.73
CA HIS A 318 7.73 28.75 24.13
C HIS A 318 6.61 28.42 25.12
N ALA A 319 7.01 28.24 26.39
CA ALA A 319 6.13 27.73 27.44
C ALA A 319 5.02 28.72 27.87
N GLU A 320 5.13 29.98 27.45
CA GLU A 320 4.24 31.07 27.82
C GLU A 320 3.56 31.76 26.62
N ASP A 321 3.74 31.31 25.36
CA ASP A 321 3.15 31.93 24.14
C ASP A 321 1.68 32.29 24.34
N GLU A 322 0.91 31.30 24.80
CA GLU A 322 -0.53 31.39 25.09
C GLU A 322 -0.96 32.58 25.97
N VAL A 323 -0.04 33.26 26.67
CA VAL A 323 -0.32 34.42 27.53
C VAL A 323 0.31 35.73 27.06
N THR A 324 1.06 35.75 25.95
CA THR A 324 1.77 36.93 25.41
C THR A 324 1.74 36.99 23.88
N HIS A 325 1.13 38.03 23.31
CA HIS A 325 1.20 38.33 21.88
C HIS A 325 2.65 38.62 21.47
N ASP A 326 3.34 37.72 20.77
CA ASP A 326 4.74 37.94 20.38
C ASP A 326 4.80 38.91 19.20
N PRO A 327 5.44 40.09 19.34
CA PRO A 327 5.57 41.06 18.25
C PRO A 327 6.39 40.58 17.04
N ALA A 328 7.09 39.44 17.13
CA ALA A 328 7.98 38.89 16.11
C ALA A 328 7.49 37.60 15.43
N ASP A 329 6.47 36.90 15.95
CA ASP A 329 5.77 35.84 15.19
C ASP A 329 4.63 36.47 14.36
N PRO A 330 4.70 36.46 13.02
CA PRO A 330 3.64 36.99 12.18
C PRO A 330 2.36 36.17 12.20
N GLU A 331 2.35 34.90 12.61
CA GLU A 331 1.12 34.09 12.63
C GLU A 331 0.10 34.56 13.67
N GLU A 332 0.54 35.14 14.80
CA GLU A 332 -0.38 35.60 15.85
C GLU A 332 -1.19 36.85 15.49
N TRP A 333 -0.83 37.58 14.42
CA TRP A 333 -1.35 38.92 14.09
C TRP A 333 -2.26 38.96 12.86
N PHE A 334 -2.69 37.82 12.33
CA PHE A 334 -3.60 37.70 11.19
C PHE A 334 -5.08 37.96 11.52
N GLY A 335 -5.42 38.29 12.77
CA GLY A 335 -6.81 38.45 13.18
C GLY A 335 -7.53 39.61 12.51
N MET A 336 -8.76 39.39 12.05
CA MET A 336 -9.71 40.48 11.79
C MET A 336 -10.12 41.20 13.09
N HIS A 337 -9.93 40.56 14.25
CA HIS A 337 -10.16 41.14 15.58
C HIS A 337 -8.93 40.96 16.48
N GLU A 338 -8.63 41.99 17.27
CA GLU A 338 -7.58 42.00 18.29
C GLU A 338 -8.17 41.87 19.71
N PHE A 339 -7.29 41.80 20.72
CA PHE A 339 -7.63 41.79 22.14
C PHE A 339 -6.84 42.85 22.91
N ALA A 340 -7.51 43.66 23.73
CA ALA A 340 -6.86 44.76 24.47
C ALA A 340 -5.85 44.29 25.54
N SER A 341 -6.08 43.12 26.14
CA SER A 341 -5.15 42.44 27.04
C SER A 341 -5.62 41.01 27.32
N ARG A 342 -4.77 40.19 27.95
CA ARG A 342 -5.10 38.84 28.42
C ARG A 342 -6.39 38.78 29.26
N ASP A 343 -6.60 39.78 30.11
CA ASP A 343 -7.77 39.86 31.01
C ASP A 343 -9.03 40.43 30.33
N GLN A 344 -8.97 40.76 29.03
CA GLN A 344 -10.06 41.32 28.22
C GLN A 344 -10.29 40.48 26.96
N PRO A 345 -10.93 39.29 27.07
CA PRO A 345 -11.12 38.33 25.97
C PRO A 345 -12.25 38.69 24.99
N ASP A 346 -12.77 39.92 25.05
CA ASP A 346 -13.76 40.45 24.11
C ASP A 346 -13.08 40.91 22.81
N LEU A 347 -13.68 40.54 21.68
CA LEU A 347 -13.16 40.81 20.34
C LEU A 347 -13.25 42.31 20.00
N ILE A 348 -12.12 42.93 19.65
CA ILE A 348 -12.05 44.31 19.17
C ILE A 348 -11.90 44.29 17.64
N PRO A 349 -12.88 44.80 16.86
CA PRO A 349 -12.83 44.71 15.40
C PRO A 349 -11.84 45.72 14.79
N ARG A 350 -10.90 45.23 13.98
CA ARG A 350 -9.99 46.06 13.17
C ARG A 350 -10.76 46.71 11.99
N PRO A 351 -10.24 47.76 11.33
CA PRO A 351 -10.91 48.45 10.22
C PRO A 351 -11.31 47.55 9.04
N VAL A 352 -10.63 46.41 8.87
CA VAL A 352 -10.96 45.40 7.86
C VAL A 352 -12.33 44.74 8.07
N VAL A 353 -12.85 44.67 9.30
CA VAL A 353 -14.16 44.06 9.62
C VAL A 353 -15.32 44.80 8.94
N PRO A 354 -15.56 46.11 9.16
CA PRO A 354 -16.62 46.83 8.45
C PRO A 354 -16.36 46.93 6.94
N ALA A 355 -15.09 47.00 6.51
CA ALA A 355 -14.71 47.04 5.09
C ALA A 355 -15.12 45.76 4.34
N LEU A 356 -14.76 44.58 4.89
CA LEU A 356 -15.19 43.29 4.36
C LEU A 356 -16.69 43.03 4.55
N THR A 357 -17.31 43.51 5.62
CA THR A 357 -18.77 43.40 5.79
C THR A 357 -19.50 44.11 4.65
N ALA A 358 -19.09 45.35 4.34
CA ALA A 358 -19.62 46.11 3.20
C ALA A 358 -19.34 45.41 1.86
N TYR A 359 -18.18 44.76 1.68
CA TYR A 359 -17.90 43.97 0.48
C TYR A 359 -18.78 42.71 0.38
N ASN A 360 -18.84 41.92 1.45
CA ASN A 360 -19.51 40.62 1.54
C ASN A 360 -21.03 40.71 1.33
N HIS A 361 -21.65 41.88 1.57
CA HIS A 361 -23.05 42.11 1.23
C HIS A 361 -23.36 41.87 -0.26
N ALA A 362 -22.43 42.17 -1.18
CA ALA A 362 -22.61 41.94 -2.63
C ALA A 362 -21.27 41.79 -3.38
N VAL A 363 -20.89 40.55 -3.68
CA VAL A 363 -19.69 40.20 -4.44
C VAL A 363 -19.98 40.24 -5.94
N VAL A 364 -19.27 41.10 -6.68
CA VAL A 364 -19.45 41.26 -8.14
C VAL A 364 -18.49 40.32 -8.89
N LEU A 365 -19.04 39.19 -9.36
CA LEU A 365 -18.34 38.12 -10.06
C LEU A 365 -18.21 38.37 -11.57
N SER A 366 -19.14 39.17 -12.12
CA SER A 366 -19.07 39.69 -13.48
C SER A 366 -19.74 41.07 -13.50
N PRO A 367 -19.25 42.07 -14.27
CA PRO A 367 -18.02 42.04 -15.04
C PRO A 367 -16.76 41.78 -14.22
N VAL A 368 -15.78 41.16 -14.88
CA VAL A 368 -14.46 40.88 -14.34
C VAL A 368 -13.55 42.08 -14.63
N ASP A 369 -12.81 42.53 -13.62
CA ASP A 369 -11.96 43.73 -13.75
C ASP A 369 -10.80 43.52 -14.76
N ASP A 370 -10.59 44.54 -15.59
CA ASP A 370 -9.71 44.59 -16.78
C ASP A 370 -9.97 43.52 -17.87
N GLU A 371 -11.14 42.89 -17.92
CA GLU A 371 -11.54 42.05 -19.06
C GLU A 371 -12.12 42.83 -20.25
N ARG A 372 -12.08 42.18 -21.42
CA ARG A 372 -12.58 42.71 -22.71
C ARG A 372 -13.97 42.15 -23.00
N TYR A 373 -14.88 43.03 -23.37
CA TYR A 373 -16.26 42.74 -23.75
C TYR A 373 -16.57 43.39 -25.10
N HIS A 374 -17.44 42.77 -25.91
CA HIS A 374 -17.73 43.21 -27.28
C HIS A 374 -19.08 43.93 -27.36
N ASP A 375 -20.18 43.18 -27.42
CA ASP A 375 -21.53 43.75 -27.60
C ASP A 375 -22.29 43.91 -26.27
N GLN A 376 -21.95 43.09 -25.27
CA GLN A 376 -22.67 43.00 -24.00
C GLN A 376 -21.71 42.70 -22.83
N VAL A 377 -22.03 43.27 -21.66
CA VAL A 377 -21.41 42.95 -20.38
C VAL A 377 -22.43 42.20 -19.52
N PRO A 378 -22.26 40.90 -19.27
CA PRO A 378 -23.05 40.20 -18.27
C PRO A 378 -22.67 40.69 -16.88
N VAL A 379 -23.67 41.03 -16.06
CA VAL A 379 -23.48 41.28 -14.63
C VAL A 379 -23.97 40.07 -13.84
N SER A 380 -23.20 39.64 -12.85
CA SER A 380 -23.60 38.59 -11.91
C SER A 380 -23.04 38.90 -10.53
N VAL A 381 -23.94 38.96 -9.54
CA VAL A 381 -23.65 39.36 -8.16
C VAL A 381 -24.17 38.29 -7.22
N TYR A 382 -23.34 37.90 -6.26
CA TYR A 382 -23.71 37.03 -5.15
C TYR A 382 -23.82 37.86 -3.87
N ALA A 383 -25.00 37.91 -3.27
CA ALA A 383 -25.37 38.87 -2.23
C ALA A 383 -25.94 38.20 -0.97
N THR A 384 -25.85 38.88 0.17
CA THR A 384 -26.54 38.50 1.42
C THR A 384 -28.03 38.86 1.36
N GLU A 385 -28.85 38.22 2.21
CA GLU A 385 -30.29 38.45 2.33
C GLU A 385 -30.67 39.88 2.80
N ALA A 386 -29.70 40.66 3.28
CA ALA A 386 -29.86 42.10 3.54
C ALA A 386 -30.07 42.93 2.26
N VAL A 387 -29.61 42.44 1.10
CA VAL A 387 -29.74 43.10 -0.20
C VAL A 387 -31.10 42.77 -0.81
N THR A 388 -31.90 43.79 -1.09
CA THR A 388 -33.25 43.63 -1.68
C THR A 388 -33.43 44.31 -3.03
N ALA A 389 -32.42 45.05 -3.50
CA ALA A 389 -32.30 45.45 -4.90
C ALA A 389 -30.83 45.58 -5.31
N VAL A 390 -30.50 45.16 -6.53
CA VAL A 390 -29.21 45.44 -7.18
C VAL A 390 -29.45 46.29 -8.43
N ARG A 391 -28.68 47.37 -8.59
CA ARG A 391 -28.73 48.24 -9.77
C ARG A 391 -27.34 48.47 -10.36
N VAL A 392 -27.30 48.64 -11.69
CA VAL A 392 -26.09 48.65 -12.51
C VAL A 392 -26.11 49.80 -13.51
N ARG A 393 -24.95 50.38 -13.85
CA ARG A 393 -24.82 51.37 -14.93
C ARG A 393 -23.44 51.32 -15.60
N VAL A 394 -23.38 51.78 -16.85
CA VAL A 394 -22.13 52.07 -17.56
C VAL A 394 -21.87 53.58 -17.46
N GLU A 395 -20.70 53.99 -16.97
CA GLU A 395 -20.34 55.38 -16.67
C GLU A 395 -21.42 56.13 -15.86
N GLU A 396 -21.65 57.42 -16.17
CA GLU A 396 -22.75 58.24 -15.65
C GLU A 396 -24.12 57.90 -16.30
N GLY A 397 -24.22 56.76 -16.97
CA GLY A 397 -25.45 56.30 -17.63
C GLY A 397 -26.60 56.02 -16.67
N ARG A 398 -27.79 55.76 -17.25
CA ARG A 398 -28.99 55.41 -16.47
C ARG A 398 -28.80 54.08 -15.74
N TRP A 399 -29.20 54.07 -14.48
CA TRP A 399 -29.34 52.84 -13.69
C TRP A 399 -30.34 51.88 -14.33
N GLN A 400 -29.96 50.61 -14.39
CA GLN A 400 -30.82 49.47 -14.73
C GLN A 400 -30.86 48.54 -13.52
N HIS A 401 -32.00 47.88 -13.26
CA HIS A 401 -32.11 46.91 -12.17
C HIS A 401 -31.67 45.52 -12.65
N ALA A 402 -30.96 44.79 -11.80
CA ALA A 402 -30.69 43.38 -12.00
C ALA A 402 -31.93 42.54 -11.61
N ALA A 403 -32.15 41.44 -12.32
CA ALA A 403 -33.16 40.45 -11.93
C ALA A 403 -32.64 39.61 -10.75
N HIS A 404 -33.48 39.43 -9.74
CA HIS A 404 -33.28 38.44 -8.68
C HIS A 404 -33.61 37.06 -9.26
N ILE A 405 -32.67 36.10 -9.17
CA ILE A 405 -32.75 34.80 -9.85
C ILE A 405 -33.03 33.67 -8.85
N SER A 406 -32.43 33.77 -7.67
CA SER A 406 -32.54 32.86 -6.53
C SER A 406 -32.07 33.64 -5.29
N PRO A 407 -32.26 33.16 -4.04
CA PRO A 407 -32.09 33.97 -2.82
C PRO A 407 -30.84 34.86 -2.79
N HIS A 408 -29.68 34.34 -3.19
CA HIS A 408 -28.40 35.06 -3.17
C HIS A 408 -27.98 35.65 -4.52
N TRP A 409 -28.64 35.32 -5.64
CA TRP A 409 -28.16 35.66 -6.99
C TRP A 409 -28.94 36.78 -7.69
N TRP A 410 -28.19 37.75 -8.20
CA TRP A 410 -28.69 38.84 -9.04
C TRP A 410 -27.95 38.88 -10.39
N LYS A 411 -28.68 39.04 -11.50
CA LYS A 411 -28.10 39.09 -12.85
C LYS A 411 -28.67 40.23 -13.71
N ALA A 412 -27.81 40.83 -14.53
CA ALA A 412 -28.19 41.82 -15.53
C ALA A 412 -27.35 41.64 -16.81
N THR A 413 -27.67 42.38 -17.86
CA THR A 413 -26.87 42.41 -19.09
C THR A 413 -26.88 43.82 -19.64
N LEU A 414 -25.71 44.47 -19.65
CA LEU A 414 -25.53 45.84 -20.13
C LEU A 414 -25.10 45.79 -21.60
N ALA A 415 -25.85 46.42 -22.50
CA ALA A 415 -25.43 46.59 -23.89
C ALA A 415 -24.27 47.60 -24.00
N LEU A 416 -23.27 47.29 -24.82
CA LEU A 416 -22.19 48.21 -25.16
C LEU A 416 -22.49 48.94 -26.46
N SER A 417 -21.93 50.14 -26.61
CA SER A 417 -21.97 50.89 -27.86
C SER A 417 -20.79 50.49 -28.74
N SER A 418 -21.06 50.15 -30.00
CA SER A 418 -20.02 49.81 -30.97
C SER A 418 -19.13 51.01 -31.27
N GLY A 419 -17.81 50.82 -31.20
CA GLY A 419 -16.83 51.89 -31.30
C GLY A 419 -15.39 51.40 -31.25
N ALA A 420 -14.45 52.35 -31.20
CA ALA A 420 -13.02 52.07 -31.07
C ALA A 420 -12.67 51.58 -29.64
N PRO A 421 -11.59 50.77 -29.47
CA PRO A 421 -11.17 50.28 -28.15
C PRO A 421 -10.97 51.39 -27.13
N ARG A 422 -11.75 51.34 -26.05
CA ARG A 422 -11.61 52.21 -24.89
C ARG A 422 -11.91 51.48 -23.59
N GLN A 423 -11.29 51.93 -22.51
CA GLN A 423 -11.66 51.54 -21.16
C GLN A 423 -12.98 52.23 -20.78
N ILE A 424 -13.81 51.55 -20.00
CA ILE A 424 -15.08 52.04 -19.44
C ILE A 424 -15.26 51.57 -18.00
N SER A 425 -16.03 52.33 -17.23
CA SER A 425 -16.44 52.00 -15.87
C SER A 425 -17.86 51.41 -15.85
N VAL A 426 -18.06 50.32 -15.11
CA VAL A 426 -19.39 49.78 -14.76
C VAL A 426 -19.55 49.83 -13.24
N THR A 427 -20.47 50.66 -12.75
CA THR A 427 -20.81 50.73 -11.33
C THR A 427 -21.98 49.80 -11.02
N VAL A 428 -21.83 48.99 -9.98
CA VAL A 428 -22.85 48.14 -9.37
C VAL A 428 -23.14 48.67 -7.96
N GLN A 429 -24.41 48.78 -7.59
CA GLN A 429 -24.85 49.11 -6.23
C GLN A 429 -25.83 48.05 -5.74
N ALA A 430 -25.63 47.59 -4.51
CA ALA A 430 -26.58 46.77 -3.77
C ALA A 430 -27.23 47.60 -2.66
N LEU A 431 -28.55 47.44 -2.52
CA LEU A 431 -29.42 48.30 -1.73
C LEU A 431 -30.22 47.49 -0.71
N ASP A 432 -30.43 48.07 0.46
CA ASP A 432 -31.31 47.52 1.49
C ASP A 432 -32.81 47.81 1.21
N GLN A 433 -33.68 47.40 2.14
CA GLN A 433 -35.13 47.67 2.08
C GLN A 433 -35.49 49.17 2.10
N ARG A 434 -34.63 50.03 2.65
CA ARG A 434 -34.78 51.50 2.66
C ARG A 434 -34.20 52.19 1.42
N GLN A 435 -33.54 51.44 0.55
CA GLN A 435 -32.76 51.93 -0.60
C GLN A 435 -31.47 52.69 -0.21
N GLU A 436 -30.96 52.45 1.00
CA GLU A 436 -29.62 52.81 1.44
C GLU A 436 -28.59 51.87 0.78
N ILE A 437 -27.37 52.36 0.52
CA ILE A 437 -26.34 51.61 -0.20
C ILE A 437 -25.55 50.74 0.79
N LEU A 438 -25.75 49.43 0.73
CA LEU A 438 -24.97 48.44 1.51
C LEU A 438 -23.60 48.17 0.89
N ASN A 439 -23.53 48.21 -0.45
CA ASN A 439 -22.31 47.99 -1.20
C ASN A 439 -22.32 48.77 -2.51
N GLN A 440 -21.16 49.29 -2.92
CA GLN A 440 -20.93 49.80 -4.26
C GLN A 440 -19.56 49.31 -4.77
N GLN A 441 -19.54 48.64 -5.92
CA GLN A 441 -18.30 48.30 -6.64
C GLN A 441 -18.30 48.99 -8.00
N THR A 442 -17.12 49.37 -8.50
CA THR A 442 -16.95 49.84 -9.89
C THR A 442 -15.87 49.02 -10.56
N ARG A 443 -16.21 48.40 -11.69
CA ARG A 443 -15.30 47.59 -12.51
C ARG A 443 -14.82 48.40 -13.70
N ARG A 444 -13.53 48.39 -13.97
CA ARG A 444 -12.92 48.93 -15.18
C ARG A 444 -12.77 47.80 -16.19
N LEU A 445 -13.23 48.02 -17.42
CA LEU A 445 -13.25 47.00 -18.46
C LEU A 445 -13.14 47.62 -19.85
N TRP A 446 -12.81 46.81 -20.85
CA TRP A 446 -12.47 47.27 -22.19
C TRP A 446 -13.55 46.91 -23.21
N ALA A 447 -13.99 47.87 -24.01
CA ALA A 447 -15.03 47.68 -25.03
C ALA A 447 -14.47 47.83 -26.45
N ALA A 448 -14.19 46.71 -27.14
CA ALA A 448 -13.98 46.55 -28.61
C ALA A 448 -13.35 45.18 -28.97
N ASN A 449 -13.06 44.97 -30.27
CA ASN A 449 -12.30 43.84 -30.84
C ASN A 449 -10.82 43.79 -30.31
N PRO A 450 -10.10 42.66 -30.45
CA PRO A 450 -8.91 42.37 -29.64
C PRO A 450 -7.61 43.04 -30.14
N ASP A 451 -6.74 43.38 -29.18
CA ASP A 451 -5.31 43.15 -29.34
C ASP A 451 -5.08 41.64 -29.16
N ALA A 452 -4.35 41.02 -30.08
CA ALA A 452 -4.18 39.56 -30.08
C ALA A 452 -3.69 39.02 -28.72
N SER A 453 -4.33 37.95 -28.26
CA SER A 453 -4.15 37.38 -26.92
C SER A 453 -2.78 36.74 -26.78
N LEU A 454 -1.97 37.23 -25.84
CA LEU A 454 -0.62 36.69 -25.66
C LEU A 454 -0.64 35.24 -25.16
N ARG A 455 0.39 34.49 -25.54
CA ARG A 455 0.73 33.16 -25.04
C ARG A 455 2.17 33.20 -24.52
N VAL A 456 2.34 32.95 -23.22
CA VAL A 456 3.67 32.79 -22.61
C VAL A 456 3.90 31.30 -22.42
N SER A 457 4.94 30.76 -23.06
CA SER A 457 5.31 29.35 -23.00
C SER A 457 6.73 29.19 -22.49
N ILE A 458 7.00 28.06 -21.83
CA ILE A 458 8.33 27.74 -21.29
C ILE A 458 8.79 26.41 -21.87
N ARG A 459 10.02 26.40 -22.40
CA ARG A 459 10.70 25.23 -22.96
C ARG A 459 12.00 24.99 -22.20
N THR A 460 12.21 23.73 -21.87
CA THR A 460 13.40 23.14 -21.24
C THR A 460 13.98 22.12 -22.21
N LEU A 461 15.28 21.80 -22.12
CA LEU A 461 15.88 20.74 -22.94
C LEU A 461 15.37 19.33 -22.58
N ARG A 462 14.94 19.16 -21.33
CA ARG A 462 14.42 17.94 -20.70
C ARG A 462 13.70 18.33 -19.42
N ASP A 463 12.73 17.53 -18.99
CA ASP A 463 11.92 17.80 -17.79
C ASP A 463 12.42 16.99 -16.56
N ARG A 464 13.49 16.21 -16.76
CA ARG A 464 14.27 15.52 -15.72
C ARG A 464 15.77 15.69 -15.98
N TYR A 465 16.53 16.04 -14.95
CA TYR A 465 18.00 16.15 -14.94
C TYR A 465 18.59 15.18 -13.93
N GLU A 466 19.83 14.76 -14.17
CA GLU A 466 20.60 13.91 -13.26
C GLU A 466 21.83 14.69 -12.77
N VAL A 467 21.97 14.87 -11.46
CA VAL A 467 23.09 15.60 -10.84
C VAL A 467 24.10 14.66 -10.19
N GLY A 468 25.37 14.87 -10.54
CA GLY A 468 26.53 14.26 -9.87
C GLY A 468 27.22 15.27 -8.94
N PRO A 469 28.50 15.05 -8.55
CA PRO A 469 29.26 15.96 -7.70
C PRO A 469 29.73 17.24 -8.43
N SER A 470 28.96 17.73 -9.40
CA SER A 470 29.28 18.91 -10.21
C SER A 470 28.00 19.50 -10.80
N LEU A 471 27.85 20.82 -10.67
CA LEU A 471 26.65 21.57 -11.07
C LEU A 471 26.26 21.30 -12.52
N GLN A 472 25.00 20.96 -12.76
CA GLN A 472 24.47 20.67 -14.10
C GLN A 472 23.73 21.89 -14.67
N PRO A 473 24.06 22.34 -15.89
CA PRO A 473 23.36 23.46 -16.50
C PRO A 473 21.98 23.04 -17.02
N MET A 474 20.93 23.63 -16.44
CA MET A 474 19.60 23.65 -17.01
C MET A 474 19.46 24.86 -17.93
N PHE A 475 19.26 24.63 -19.22
CA PHE A 475 18.91 25.69 -20.18
C PHE A 475 17.39 25.76 -20.37
N PHE A 476 16.86 26.98 -20.38
CA PHE A 476 15.45 27.25 -20.59
C PHE A 476 15.22 28.42 -21.57
N THR A 477 14.03 28.45 -22.15
CA THR A 477 13.56 29.52 -23.04
C THR A 477 12.11 29.83 -22.71
N ILE A 478 11.87 31.08 -22.30
CA ILE A 478 10.53 31.63 -22.14
C ILE A 478 10.20 32.35 -23.45
N ARG A 479 9.09 32.00 -24.09
CA ARG A 479 8.70 32.51 -25.41
C ARG A 479 7.31 33.13 -25.35
N VAL A 480 7.19 34.37 -25.82
CA VAL A 480 5.96 35.15 -25.87
C VAL A 480 5.50 35.32 -27.31
N GLU A 481 4.32 34.79 -27.60
CA GLU A 481 3.68 34.81 -28.92
C GLU A 481 2.30 35.48 -28.81
N ASP A 482 1.71 35.86 -29.93
CA ASP A 482 0.27 36.12 -30.02
C ASP A 482 -0.54 34.84 -30.28
N GLU A 483 -1.87 34.99 -30.41
CA GLU A 483 -2.79 33.89 -30.65
C GLU A 483 -2.64 33.22 -32.03
N THR A 484 -1.93 33.85 -32.97
CA THR A 484 -1.57 33.30 -34.29
C THR A 484 -0.22 32.57 -34.27
N GLY A 485 0.55 32.69 -33.19
CA GLY A 485 1.90 32.14 -33.05
C GLY A 485 3.01 33.06 -33.55
N GLN A 486 2.73 34.35 -33.83
CA GLN A 486 3.77 35.31 -34.16
C GLN A 486 4.53 35.72 -32.89
N PRO A 487 5.87 35.80 -32.93
CA PRO A 487 6.68 36.21 -31.78
C PRO A 487 6.50 37.69 -31.46
N ILE A 488 6.48 38.03 -30.17
CA ILE A 488 6.27 39.41 -29.70
C ILE A 488 7.57 39.95 -29.11
N PRO A 489 8.33 40.79 -29.85
CA PRO A 489 9.62 41.30 -29.40
C PRO A 489 9.48 42.47 -28.42
N ASN A 490 10.51 42.66 -27.59
CA ASN A 490 10.60 43.73 -26.59
C ASN A 490 9.43 43.75 -25.55
N GLN A 491 8.72 42.64 -25.38
CA GLN A 491 7.70 42.46 -24.35
C GLN A 491 8.37 42.19 -23.01
N PRO A 492 8.07 42.95 -21.94
CA PRO A 492 8.51 42.63 -20.59
C PRO A 492 7.93 41.32 -20.06
N VAL A 493 8.78 40.52 -19.42
CA VAL A 493 8.48 39.22 -18.81
C VAL A 493 9.02 39.21 -17.39
N HIS A 494 8.19 38.81 -16.42
CA HIS A 494 8.62 38.41 -15.08
C HIS A 494 8.72 36.89 -15.04
N PHE A 495 9.76 36.36 -14.40
CA PHE A 495 9.85 34.93 -14.13
C PHE A 495 10.51 34.66 -12.78
N ALA A 496 10.20 33.50 -12.22
CA ALA A 496 10.77 32.98 -10.99
C ALA A 496 11.28 31.55 -11.18
N LEU A 497 12.32 31.20 -10.42
CA LEU A 497 12.82 29.84 -10.23
C LEU A 497 12.75 29.52 -8.74
N THR A 498 12.13 28.41 -8.38
CA THR A 498 12.01 27.94 -6.99
C THR A 498 12.56 26.52 -6.89
N GLU A 499 13.66 26.32 -6.15
CA GLU A 499 14.32 25.01 -5.97
C GLU A 499 14.07 24.42 -4.57
N TRP A 500 13.67 23.15 -4.56
CA TRP A 500 13.43 22.33 -3.37
C TRP A 500 14.31 21.07 -3.40
N PRO A 501 14.84 20.60 -2.26
CA PRO A 501 14.62 21.10 -0.89
C PRO A 501 15.51 22.28 -0.50
N ALA A 502 16.33 22.83 -1.42
CA ALA A 502 17.26 23.94 -1.14
C ALA A 502 16.60 25.30 -0.80
N HIS A 503 15.26 25.36 -0.70
CA HIS A 503 14.44 26.55 -0.40
C HIS A 503 14.83 27.83 -1.18
N THR A 504 15.39 27.68 -2.39
CA THR A 504 16.04 28.77 -3.11
C THR A 504 15.07 29.41 -4.11
N GLU A 505 14.72 30.67 -3.87
CA GLU A 505 13.82 31.47 -4.71
C GLU A 505 14.61 32.56 -5.46
N LEU A 506 14.63 32.50 -6.80
CA LEU A 506 15.24 33.51 -7.66
C LEU A 506 14.18 34.25 -8.48
N ILE A 507 14.24 35.58 -8.45
CA ILE A 507 13.30 36.47 -9.14
C ILE A 507 13.98 37.30 -10.22
N HIS A 508 13.40 37.31 -11.42
CA HIS A 508 13.97 37.98 -12.58
C HIS A 508 12.93 38.74 -13.41
N SER A 509 13.37 39.79 -14.09
CA SER A 509 12.57 40.54 -15.06
C SER A 509 13.43 40.86 -16.28
N ASN A 510 12.94 40.57 -17.48
CA ASN A 510 13.67 40.79 -18.72
C ASN A 510 12.72 41.19 -19.87
N ARG A 511 13.24 41.45 -21.06
CA ARG A 511 12.47 41.74 -22.29
C ARG A 511 12.81 40.71 -23.37
N THR A 512 11.80 40.33 -24.16
CA THR A 512 11.99 39.41 -25.28
C THR A 512 12.87 39.97 -26.39
N ASN A 513 13.66 39.12 -27.02
CA ASN A 513 14.44 39.43 -28.23
C ASN A 513 13.54 39.55 -29.48
N GLU A 514 14.14 39.74 -30.66
CA GLU A 514 13.43 39.82 -31.94
C GLU A 514 12.59 38.57 -32.27
N GLN A 515 12.98 37.41 -31.72
CA GLN A 515 12.32 36.11 -31.88
C GLN A 515 11.24 35.87 -30.81
N GLY A 516 10.92 36.86 -29.98
CA GLY A 516 9.90 36.76 -28.93
C GLY A 516 10.35 35.96 -27.70
N GLU A 517 11.67 35.77 -27.52
CA GLU A 517 12.25 34.86 -26.53
C GLU A 517 13.09 35.56 -25.46
N VAL A 518 13.04 35.03 -24.24
CA VAL A 518 14.02 35.23 -23.17
C VAL A 518 14.67 33.88 -22.90
N GLN A 519 15.98 33.78 -23.15
CA GLN A 519 16.76 32.57 -22.91
C GLN A 519 17.54 32.70 -21.60
N GLY A 520 17.72 31.59 -20.88
CA GLY A 520 18.37 31.58 -19.57
C GLY A 520 19.00 30.24 -19.23
N GLN A 521 19.84 30.27 -18.21
CA GLN A 521 20.54 29.11 -17.66
C GLN A 521 20.40 29.14 -16.13
N TYR A 522 20.14 27.97 -15.54
CA TYR A 522 20.23 27.73 -14.11
C TYR A 522 21.25 26.61 -13.84
N LEU A 523 21.78 26.52 -12.62
CA LEU A 523 22.79 25.52 -12.24
C LEU A 523 22.22 24.62 -11.14
N LEU A 524 21.88 23.38 -11.51
CA LEU A 524 21.32 22.38 -10.61
C LEU A 524 22.45 21.74 -9.77
N GLY A 525 22.31 21.77 -8.45
CA GLY A 525 23.32 21.23 -7.53
C GLY A 525 22.85 20.04 -6.68
N GLU A 526 21.58 20.03 -6.29
CA GLU A 526 21.04 19.06 -5.33
C GLU A 526 19.85 18.27 -5.91
N THR A 527 19.39 17.26 -5.17
CA THR A 527 18.27 16.41 -5.59
C THR A 527 16.94 16.95 -5.09
N GLY A 528 15.95 17.03 -5.97
CA GLY A 528 14.59 17.45 -5.66
C GLY A 528 13.89 17.97 -6.92
N VAL A 529 13.37 19.20 -6.85
CA VAL A 529 12.57 19.80 -7.94
C VAL A 529 12.86 21.30 -8.08
N VAL A 530 12.96 21.76 -9.33
CA VAL A 530 12.93 23.19 -9.68
C VAL A 530 11.62 23.52 -10.38
N ILE A 531 10.93 24.54 -9.91
CA ILE A 531 9.73 25.11 -10.53
C ILE A 531 10.13 26.40 -11.26
N LEU A 532 9.84 26.49 -12.55
CA LEU A 532 10.09 27.66 -13.41
C LEU A 532 8.76 28.24 -13.91
N SER A 533 8.45 29.46 -13.50
CA SER A 533 7.15 30.11 -13.74
C SER A 533 7.33 31.48 -14.38
N ALA A 534 6.62 31.78 -15.46
CA ALA A 534 6.80 33.04 -16.20
C ALA A 534 5.48 33.66 -16.73
N ALA A 535 5.39 34.99 -16.68
CA ALA A 535 4.26 35.78 -17.18
C ALA A 535 4.75 37.10 -17.80
N THR A 536 3.92 37.78 -18.60
CA THR A 536 4.24 39.16 -19.00
C THR A 536 4.10 40.11 -17.83
N ALA A 537 4.95 41.14 -17.78
CA ALA A 537 4.70 42.27 -16.88
C ALA A 537 3.44 43.05 -17.30
N PRO A 538 2.83 43.82 -16.40
CA PRO A 538 1.86 44.86 -16.74
C PRO A 538 2.48 45.95 -17.63
N ASP A 539 1.69 46.50 -18.55
CA ASP A 539 2.00 47.74 -19.25
C ASP A 539 0.73 48.61 -19.47
N ALA A 540 0.91 49.85 -19.95
CA ALA A 540 -0.18 50.82 -20.11
C ALA A 540 -1.24 50.46 -21.17
N ARG A 541 -1.03 49.41 -21.97
CA ARG A 541 -2.02 48.81 -22.90
C ARG A 541 -2.52 47.44 -22.41
N ARG A 542 -1.75 46.78 -21.55
CA ARG A 542 -1.99 45.44 -21.00
C ARG A 542 -1.76 45.45 -19.47
N PRO A 543 -2.68 46.03 -18.67
CA PRO A 543 -2.52 46.16 -17.21
C PRO A 543 -2.52 44.81 -16.48
N ARG A 544 -3.17 43.79 -17.04
CA ARG A 544 -3.18 42.41 -16.51
C ARG A 544 -2.00 41.61 -17.04
N ARG A 545 -1.21 41.02 -16.12
CA ARG A 545 -0.16 40.05 -16.43
C ARG A 545 -0.76 38.88 -17.23
N ARG A 546 -0.17 38.53 -18.38
CA ARG A 546 -0.53 37.30 -19.08
C ARG A 546 0.29 36.16 -18.50
N VAL A 547 -0.38 35.42 -17.61
CA VAL A 547 0.12 34.20 -16.98
C VAL A 547 0.44 33.14 -18.04
N GLY A 548 1.60 32.51 -17.91
CA GLY A 548 2.08 31.48 -18.82
C GLY A 548 1.93 30.06 -18.29
N ALA A 549 2.65 29.15 -18.94
CA ALA A 549 2.94 27.84 -18.38
C ALA A 549 3.83 27.97 -17.12
N GLU A 550 3.63 27.05 -16.19
CA GLU A 550 4.64 26.69 -15.18
C GLU A 550 5.33 25.42 -15.67
N ARG A 551 6.62 25.26 -15.34
CA ARG A 551 7.40 24.06 -15.69
C ARG A 551 8.07 23.51 -14.45
N LEU A 552 7.75 22.26 -14.14
CA LEU A 552 8.41 21.48 -13.11
C LEU A 552 9.56 20.70 -13.76
N ILE A 553 10.73 20.73 -13.12
CA ILE A 553 11.92 19.99 -13.52
C ILE A 553 12.36 19.10 -12.37
N HIS A 554 12.31 17.78 -12.57
CA HIS A 554 12.83 16.82 -11.60
C HIS A 554 14.34 16.77 -11.63
N VAL A 555 14.98 16.82 -10.46
CA VAL A 555 16.44 16.75 -10.32
C VAL A 555 16.77 15.52 -9.48
N VAL A 556 17.21 14.44 -10.12
CA VAL A 556 17.54 13.18 -9.43
C VAL A 556 19.05 13.05 -9.27
N LYS A 557 19.51 12.28 -8.28
CA LYS A 557 20.94 11.92 -8.19
C LYS A 557 21.30 11.12 -9.44
N GLN A 558 22.49 11.33 -9.99
CA GLN A 558 22.97 10.48 -11.09
C GLN A 558 23.16 9.06 -10.58
N THR A 559 22.17 8.21 -10.85
CA THR A 559 22.16 6.81 -10.44
C THR A 559 22.92 6.00 -11.46
N THR A 560 24.18 5.64 -11.15
CA THR A 560 24.80 4.48 -11.79
C THR A 560 23.86 3.27 -11.60
N PRO A 561 23.40 2.61 -12.68
CA PRO A 561 22.62 1.38 -12.56
C PRO A 561 23.57 0.25 -12.20
N ALA A 562 23.51 -0.21 -10.94
CA ALA A 562 24.24 -1.40 -10.49
C ALA A 562 23.52 -2.71 -10.88
N THR A 563 22.22 -2.64 -11.13
CA THR A 563 21.39 -3.77 -11.56
C THR A 563 21.25 -3.83 -13.08
N ALA A 564 21.40 -5.03 -13.64
CA ALA A 564 20.87 -5.36 -14.95
C ALA A 564 19.32 -5.34 -14.90
N PRO A 565 18.62 -5.04 -16.01
CA PRO A 565 17.16 -5.14 -16.03
C PRO A 565 16.73 -6.58 -15.71
N HIS A 566 15.73 -6.75 -14.84
CA HIS A 566 15.29 -8.07 -14.39
C HIS A 566 14.89 -8.98 -15.56
N ARG A 567 15.28 -10.26 -15.48
CA ARG A 567 15.06 -11.26 -16.53
C ARG A 567 14.31 -12.45 -15.95
N ALA A 568 13.02 -12.53 -16.27
CA ALA A 568 12.13 -13.59 -15.82
C ALA A 568 12.76 -15.00 -15.99
N SER A 569 12.85 -15.72 -14.88
CA SER A 569 13.26 -17.12 -14.77
C SER A 569 12.31 -18.08 -15.50
N ALA A 570 12.71 -19.36 -15.58
CA ALA A 570 11.90 -20.41 -16.21
C ALA A 570 10.52 -20.62 -15.56
N TRP A 571 10.35 -20.23 -14.30
CA TRP A 571 9.07 -20.29 -13.58
C TRP A 571 8.26 -19.00 -13.77
N GLU A 572 8.91 -17.83 -13.64
CA GLU A 572 8.25 -16.54 -13.87
C GLU A 572 7.74 -16.37 -15.30
N ALA A 573 8.39 -17.01 -16.28
CA ALA A 573 7.90 -17.06 -17.66
C ALA A 573 6.51 -17.73 -17.81
N ARG A 574 6.09 -18.59 -16.85
CA ARG A 574 4.79 -19.28 -16.86
C ARG A 574 3.67 -18.51 -16.14
N ILE A 575 4.00 -17.65 -15.18
CA ILE A 575 2.99 -17.01 -14.30
C ILE A 575 2.35 -15.74 -14.92
N PRO A 576 1.20 -15.27 -14.38
CA PRO A 576 0.55 -14.03 -14.82
C PRO A 576 1.45 -12.79 -14.71
N GLU A 577 1.31 -11.86 -15.65
CA GLU A 577 2.15 -10.66 -15.75
C GLU A 577 1.97 -9.68 -14.57
N ASP A 578 0.80 -9.66 -13.91
CA ASP A 578 0.60 -8.88 -12.68
C ASP A 578 1.42 -9.43 -11.50
N LEU A 579 1.55 -10.76 -11.38
CA LEU A 579 2.44 -11.38 -10.39
C LEU A 579 3.91 -11.20 -10.78
N ARG A 580 4.25 -11.37 -12.07
CA ARG A 580 5.63 -11.18 -12.57
C ARG A 580 6.16 -9.77 -12.33
N ARG A 581 5.32 -8.73 -12.41
CA ARG A 581 5.74 -7.34 -12.13
C ARG A 581 6.17 -7.13 -10.68
N ALA A 582 5.60 -7.87 -9.75
CA ALA A 582 5.94 -7.75 -8.33
C ALA A 582 7.28 -8.41 -7.94
N LEU A 583 7.86 -9.24 -8.82
CA LEU A 583 9.18 -9.85 -8.66
C LEU A 583 10.32 -9.01 -9.25
N ARG A 584 10.00 -7.88 -9.89
CA ARG A 584 10.99 -7.02 -10.55
C ARG A 584 11.73 -6.16 -9.53
N HIS A 585 12.96 -6.54 -9.20
CA HIS A 585 13.90 -5.68 -8.48
C HIS A 585 14.49 -4.57 -9.38
N ASP A 586 13.65 -3.94 -10.22
CA ASP A 586 14.00 -2.86 -11.16
C ASP A 586 14.46 -1.57 -10.43
N THR A 587 14.28 -1.47 -9.11
CA THR A 587 14.79 -0.38 -8.27
C THR A 587 15.07 -0.88 -6.85
N PRO A 588 16.33 -0.86 -6.38
CA PRO A 588 16.67 -1.22 -5.00
C PRO A 588 16.04 -0.26 -3.97
N ALA A 589 15.63 -0.80 -2.82
CA ALA A 589 14.94 -0.07 -1.76
C ALA A 589 15.82 0.98 -1.06
N PHE A 590 17.13 0.78 -1.05
CA PHE A 590 18.14 1.74 -0.63
C PHE A 590 19.44 1.54 -1.43
N ARG A 591 20.46 2.34 -1.14
CA ARG A 591 21.81 2.20 -1.70
C ARG A 591 22.81 2.04 -0.57
N LEU A 592 23.72 1.07 -0.71
CA LEU A 592 24.88 0.97 0.16
C LEU A 592 25.78 2.19 -0.02
N ASN A 593 26.38 2.65 1.07
CA ASN A 593 27.44 3.65 1.08
C ASN A 593 28.76 3.06 0.56
N GLU A 594 28.99 1.74 0.70
CA GLU A 594 30.02 1.00 -0.06
C GLU A 594 29.43 -0.29 -0.72
N GLU A 595 29.12 -0.27 -2.02
CA GLU A 595 28.57 -1.45 -2.76
C GLU A 595 29.56 -2.65 -2.89
N GLY A 596 30.83 -2.44 -2.52
CA GLY A 596 31.95 -3.34 -2.82
C GLY A 596 32.49 -3.15 -4.23
N SER A 597 33.74 -3.54 -4.46
CA SER A 597 34.45 -3.30 -5.73
C SER A 597 34.32 -4.42 -6.77
N GLU A 598 33.69 -5.54 -6.41
CA GLU A 598 33.50 -6.72 -7.25
C GLU A 598 32.04 -7.22 -7.12
N PRO A 599 31.41 -7.76 -8.20
CA PRO A 599 30.01 -8.19 -8.17
C PRO A 599 29.79 -9.46 -7.36
N VAL A 600 30.80 -10.34 -7.34
CA VAL A 600 30.97 -11.51 -6.47
C VAL A 600 32.41 -11.49 -5.96
N VAL A 601 32.71 -12.17 -4.84
CA VAL A 601 34.07 -12.16 -4.26
C VAL A 601 34.87 -13.36 -4.76
N ASP A 602 36.04 -13.11 -5.36
CA ASP A 602 36.98 -14.18 -5.72
C ASP A 602 37.91 -14.49 -4.55
N TYR A 603 37.45 -15.31 -3.59
CA TYR A 603 38.15 -15.58 -2.33
C TYR A 603 39.59 -16.13 -2.51
N GLU A 604 39.88 -16.91 -3.56
CA GLU A 604 41.25 -17.38 -3.87
C GLU A 604 42.28 -16.25 -4.08
N ARG A 605 41.83 -15.02 -4.37
CA ARG A 605 42.68 -13.84 -4.54
C ARG A 605 43.03 -13.13 -3.22
N TYR A 606 42.26 -13.38 -2.16
CA TYR A 606 42.36 -12.64 -0.90
C TYR A 606 42.74 -13.53 0.30
N GLY A 607 42.85 -14.84 0.12
CA GLY A 607 43.13 -15.79 1.17
C GLY A 607 43.34 -17.22 0.68
N VAL A 608 43.50 -18.15 1.62
CA VAL A 608 43.78 -19.56 1.36
C VAL A 608 42.72 -20.43 2.03
N PHE A 609 42.12 -21.33 1.25
CA PHE A 609 41.25 -22.37 1.79
C PHE A 609 42.09 -23.55 2.29
N HIS A 610 41.89 -23.95 3.54
CA HIS A 610 42.50 -25.14 4.15
C HIS A 610 41.43 -26.22 4.38
N ASP A 611 41.82 -27.49 4.25
CA ASP A 611 40.99 -28.66 4.62
C ASP A 611 39.55 -28.68 4.04
N VAL A 612 39.38 -28.19 2.81
CA VAL A 612 38.10 -28.18 2.08
C VAL A 612 37.49 -29.58 1.99
N GLY A 613 36.24 -29.70 2.46
CA GLY A 613 35.52 -30.97 2.50
C GLY A 613 35.88 -31.86 3.71
N LEU A 614 36.55 -31.32 4.74
CA LEU A 614 36.87 -31.99 6.00
C LEU A 614 36.31 -31.22 7.21
N PRO A 615 36.24 -31.84 8.42
CA PRO A 615 35.85 -31.17 9.66
C PRO A 615 36.82 -30.09 10.18
N THR A 616 38.00 -29.97 9.59
CA THR A 616 39.05 -28.99 9.96
C THR A 616 39.11 -27.81 8.99
N TYR A 617 38.13 -27.70 8.09
CA TYR A 617 37.99 -26.59 7.14
C TYR A 617 38.12 -25.23 7.83
N HIS A 618 38.91 -24.35 7.23
CA HIS A 618 38.92 -22.92 7.54
C HIS A 618 39.49 -22.13 6.36
N TYR A 619 39.18 -20.83 6.31
CA TYR A 619 39.71 -19.90 5.31
C TYR A 619 40.59 -18.84 5.97
N GLU A 620 41.85 -18.78 5.55
CA GLU A 620 42.88 -17.85 6.05
C GLU A 620 42.90 -16.59 5.19
N ILE A 621 42.50 -15.44 5.76
CA ILE A 621 42.53 -14.14 5.07
C ILE A 621 43.97 -13.63 4.98
N THR A 622 44.48 -13.45 3.76
CA THR A 622 45.84 -12.92 3.50
C THR A 622 45.85 -11.44 3.09
N ASP A 623 44.76 -10.92 2.51
CA ASP A 623 44.54 -9.50 2.26
C ASP A 623 43.17 -9.06 2.80
N LEU A 624 43.15 -8.69 4.08
CA LEU A 624 41.95 -8.22 4.78
C LEU A 624 41.37 -6.93 4.17
N SER A 625 42.23 -6.03 3.69
CA SER A 625 41.78 -4.74 3.16
C SER A 625 41.22 -4.88 1.74
N GLY A 626 41.82 -5.73 0.91
CA GLY A 626 41.27 -6.13 -0.38
C GLY A 626 39.96 -6.88 -0.23
N LEU A 627 39.87 -7.84 0.70
CA LEU A 627 38.66 -8.63 0.92
C LEU A 627 37.49 -7.76 1.40
N ALA A 628 37.70 -6.89 2.39
CA ALA A 628 36.69 -5.95 2.85
C ALA A 628 36.17 -5.07 1.69
N LYS A 629 37.09 -4.57 0.86
CA LYS A 629 36.76 -3.76 -0.31
C LYS A 629 36.07 -4.55 -1.43
N ALA A 630 36.28 -5.86 -1.55
CA ALA A 630 35.56 -6.72 -2.50
C ALA A 630 34.13 -6.98 -2.02
N ALA A 631 33.99 -7.37 -0.75
CA ALA A 631 32.72 -7.68 -0.08
C ALA A 631 31.71 -6.52 -0.19
N GLY A 632 32.05 -5.35 0.35
CA GLY A 632 31.12 -4.22 0.48
C GLY A 632 30.49 -4.11 1.87
N GLU A 633 29.68 -3.09 2.06
CA GLU A 633 29.25 -2.60 3.39
C GLU A 633 28.41 -3.59 4.19
N GLY A 634 28.80 -3.79 5.45
CA GLY A 634 28.12 -4.71 6.37
C GLY A 634 28.35 -6.19 6.05
N ILE A 635 29.09 -6.52 5.00
CA ILE A 635 29.47 -7.89 4.62
C ILE A 635 30.88 -8.16 5.15
N TYR A 636 31.02 -9.21 5.95
CA TYR A 636 32.28 -9.61 6.57
C TYR A 636 33.38 -9.77 5.51
N PRO A 637 34.59 -9.21 5.72
CA PRO A 637 35.08 -8.54 6.94
C PRO A 637 34.86 -7.01 7.00
N ASN A 638 34.10 -6.40 6.08
CA ASN A 638 33.88 -4.93 6.04
C ASN A 638 32.75 -4.46 6.98
N GLU A 639 32.76 -4.92 8.23
CA GLU A 639 31.74 -4.52 9.21
C GLU A 639 31.93 -3.06 9.67
N GLU A 640 33.17 -2.57 9.74
CA GLU A 640 33.49 -1.20 10.18
C GLU A 640 33.01 -0.09 9.23
N SER A 641 32.64 -0.40 7.97
CA SER A 641 32.10 0.61 7.05
C SER A 641 30.75 1.17 7.53
N ILE A 642 29.92 0.35 8.19
CA ILE A 642 28.59 0.75 8.66
C ILE A 642 28.65 1.92 9.67
N LEU A 643 29.75 2.03 10.44
CA LEU A 643 29.96 3.14 11.38
C LEU A 643 30.23 4.48 10.67
N LYS A 644 30.57 4.44 9.38
CA LYS A 644 30.84 5.61 8.52
C LYS A 644 29.59 6.03 7.75
N ASP A 645 28.63 5.13 7.52
CA ASP A 645 27.37 5.44 6.87
C ASP A 645 26.61 6.57 7.63
N PRO A 646 26.22 7.66 6.94
CA PRO A 646 25.35 8.68 7.51
C PRO A 646 23.97 8.15 7.94
N ALA A 647 23.42 7.14 7.26
CA ALA A 647 22.11 6.57 7.60
C ALA A 647 22.16 5.76 8.89
N TYR A 648 23.15 4.89 9.08
CA TYR A 648 23.41 4.21 10.36
C TYR A 648 23.52 5.19 11.53
N ARG A 649 24.39 6.21 11.40
CA ARG A 649 24.61 7.20 12.46
C ARG A 649 23.35 8.00 12.78
N LYS A 650 22.61 8.44 11.75
CA LYS A 650 21.31 9.10 11.93
C LYS A 650 20.29 8.18 12.62
N ALA A 651 20.22 6.91 12.25
CA ALA A 651 19.29 5.96 12.86
C ALA A 651 19.63 5.64 14.34
N MET A 652 20.91 5.67 14.72
CA MET A 652 21.36 5.66 16.12
C MET A 652 20.96 6.95 16.86
N GLU A 653 21.22 8.12 16.27
CA GLU A 653 20.89 9.43 16.87
C GLU A 653 19.37 9.65 17.04
N GLU A 654 18.55 9.12 16.12
CA GLU A 654 17.08 9.16 16.18
C GLU A 654 16.45 8.06 17.07
N GLY A 655 17.25 7.17 17.70
CA GLY A 655 16.75 6.05 18.50
C GLY A 655 15.99 4.97 17.69
N ARG A 656 16.13 4.96 16.36
CA ARG A 656 15.39 4.07 15.46
C ARG A 656 15.92 2.64 15.42
N LEU A 657 17.08 2.39 16.02
CA LEU A 657 17.69 1.06 16.15
C LEU A 657 17.45 0.42 17.53
N ASP A 658 16.61 1.06 18.37
CA ASP A 658 16.13 0.53 19.64
C ASP A 658 15.22 -0.70 19.43
N GLY A 659 15.21 -1.62 20.40
CA GLY A 659 14.57 -2.93 20.28
C GLY A 659 15.56 -4.06 19.99
N HIS A 660 15.08 -5.30 19.89
CA HIS A 660 15.93 -6.48 19.68
C HIS A 660 16.11 -6.72 18.18
N VAL A 661 17.27 -7.21 17.72
CA VAL A 661 17.48 -7.57 16.29
C VAL A 661 16.35 -8.41 15.64
N TRP A 662 15.64 -9.24 16.43
CA TRP A 662 14.52 -10.05 15.93
C TRP A 662 13.31 -9.22 15.48
N ASP A 663 13.08 -8.05 16.06
CA ASP A 663 12.04 -7.11 15.65
C ASP A 663 12.30 -6.53 14.25
N PHE A 664 13.55 -6.64 13.76
CA PHE A 664 14.02 -6.02 12.52
C PHE A 664 14.08 -6.97 11.30
N VAL A 665 13.94 -8.29 11.49
CA VAL A 665 14.04 -9.30 10.41
C VAL A 665 12.99 -9.07 9.31
N ALA A 666 11.73 -8.93 9.70
CA ALA A 666 10.59 -8.71 8.81
C ALA A 666 10.13 -7.25 8.78
N HIS A 667 11.01 -6.30 9.14
CA HIS A 667 10.64 -4.89 9.29
C HIS A 667 10.17 -4.23 7.98
N ASP A 668 9.25 -3.28 8.09
CA ASP A 668 8.65 -2.54 6.96
C ASP A 668 9.70 -1.62 6.28
N ASP A 669 10.49 -0.90 7.09
CA ASP A 669 11.70 -0.20 6.64
C ASP A 669 12.85 -1.22 6.55
N VAL A 670 13.07 -1.75 5.34
CA VAL A 670 14.10 -2.76 5.04
C VAL A 670 15.52 -2.20 5.21
N HIS A 671 15.72 -0.91 4.96
CA HIS A 671 17.02 -0.27 5.16
C HIS A 671 17.37 -0.26 6.66
N LEU A 672 16.44 0.17 7.51
CA LEU A 672 16.61 0.10 8.96
C LEU A 672 16.84 -1.34 9.47
N GLY A 673 16.22 -2.34 8.82
CA GLY A 673 16.50 -3.76 9.04
C GLY A 673 17.96 -4.14 8.74
N PHE A 674 18.47 -3.75 7.57
CA PHE A 674 19.89 -3.92 7.22
C PHE A 674 20.81 -3.20 8.23
N LEU A 675 20.51 -1.95 8.58
CA LEU A 675 21.33 -1.15 9.52
C LEU A 675 21.41 -1.81 10.92
N LYS A 676 20.28 -2.31 11.45
CA LYS A 676 20.26 -3.01 12.74
C LYS A 676 21.08 -4.30 12.70
N TRP A 677 20.96 -5.09 11.64
CA TRP A 677 21.70 -6.35 11.52
C TRP A 677 23.19 -6.13 11.21
N ALA A 678 23.56 -5.23 10.29
CA ALA A 678 24.95 -4.92 10.00
C ALA A 678 25.68 -4.27 11.19
N GLY A 679 24.99 -3.45 11.97
CA GLY A 679 25.54 -2.79 13.15
C GLY A 679 25.50 -3.59 14.46
N THR A 680 24.86 -4.77 14.50
CA THR A 680 24.72 -5.50 15.77
C THR A 680 26.00 -6.19 16.24
N VAL A 681 26.10 -6.35 17.56
CA VAL A 681 27.01 -7.25 18.28
C VAL A 681 26.24 -8.16 19.25
N GLU A 682 24.90 -8.18 19.17
CA GLU A 682 24.01 -8.97 20.03
C GLU A 682 24.02 -10.47 19.67
N GLN A 683 24.49 -10.83 18.47
CA GLN A 683 24.36 -12.16 17.87
C GLN A 683 25.70 -12.67 17.30
N PRO A 684 25.88 -13.99 17.16
CA PRO A 684 27.05 -14.58 16.50
C PRO A 684 27.30 -14.08 15.06
N PRO A 685 28.56 -14.03 14.58
CA PRO A 685 28.91 -13.40 13.29
C PRO A 685 28.24 -14.03 12.06
N GLY A 686 28.11 -15.35 11.99
CA GLY A 686 27.44 -16.02 10.86
C GLY A 686 25.93 -15.77 10.86
N LEU A 687 25.32 -15.75 12.06
CA LEU A 687 23.90 -15.46 12.24
C LEU A 687 23.59 -14.02 11.82
N LYS A 688 24.44 -13.09 12.24
CA LYS A 688 24.44 -11.69 11.79
C LYS A 688 24.57 -11.60 10.27
N GLN A 689 25.57 -12.27 9.69
CA GLN A 689 25.86 -12.22 8.26
C GLN A 689 24.71 -12.77 7.39
N PHE A 690 24.01 -13.80 7.86
CA PHE A 690 22.81 -14.33 7.18
C PHE A 690 21.66 -13.30 7.14
N PHE A 691 21.38 -12.61 8.24
CA PHE A 691 20.29 -11.62 8.26
C PHE A 691 20.65 -10.32 7.54
N VAL A 692 21.94 -9.96 7.49
CA VAL A 692 22.43 -8.95 6.54
C VAL A 692 22.14 -9.38 5.10
N ALA A 693 22.45 -10.62 4.71
CA ALA A 693 22.17 -11.14 3.38
C ALA A 693 20.66 -11.12 3.04
N GLN A 694 19.81 -11.51 4.00
CA GLN A 694 18.36 -11.48 3.83
C GLN A 694 17.82 -10.05 3.70
N ALA A 695 18.36 -9.08 4.44
CA ALA A 695 17.96 -7.67 4.31
C ALA A 695 18.38 -7.07 2.96
N LEU A 696 19.57 -7.41 2.46
CA LEU A 696 20.04 -7.03 1.13
C LEU A 696 19.18 -7.62 0.01
N GLU A 697 18.76 -8.89 0.15
CA GLU A 697 17.84 -9.56 -0.78
C GLU A 697 16.47 -8.87 -0.79
N ARG A 698 15.86 -8.66 0.40
CA ARG A 698 14.58 -7.93 0.55
C ARG A 698 14.66 -6.52 -0.03
N ALA A 699 15.84 -5.90 -0.07
CA ALA A 699 16.08 -4.59 -0.65
C ALA A 699 16.32 -4.59 -2.18
N GLY A 700 16.39 -5.75 -2.84
CA GLY A 700 16.75 -5.85 -4.26
C GLY A 700 18.23 -5.58 -4.55
N LEU A 701 19.10 -5.58 -3.53
CA LEU A 701 20.54 -5.42 -3.67
C LEU A 701 21.19 -6.78 -3.98
N LEU A 702 20.71 -7.45 -5.03
CA LEU A 702 20.89 -8.89 -5.27
C LEU A 702 22.36 -9.33 -5.32
N SER A 703 23.25 -8.54 -5.95
CA SER A 703 24.70 -8.85 -5.98
C SER A 703 25.36 -8.73 -4.59
N ALA A 704 24.90 -7.82 -3.75
CA ALA A 704 25.35 -7.72 -2.36
C ALA A 704 24.79 -8.88 -1.52
N ALA A 705 23.53 -9.28 -1.74
CA ALA A 705 22.95 -10.46 -1.10
C ALA A 705 23.69 -11.76 -1.47
N VAL A 706 24.08 -11.93 -2.74
CA VAL A 706 24.95 -13.04 -3.18
C VAL A 706 26.26 -13.06 -2.40
N LYS A 707 27.00 -11.94 -2.35
CA LYS A 707 28.25 -11.83 -1.58
C LYS A 707 28.05 -12.08 -0.08
N ALA A 708 26.93 -11.63 0.47
CA ALA A 708 26.60 -11.78 1.87
C ALA A 708 26.25 -13.23 2.25
N TYR A 709 25.61 -14.01 1.37
CA TYR A 709 25.40 -15.44 1.58
C TYR A 709 26.69 -16.25 1.36
N ASP A 710 27.48 -15.93 0.34
CA ASP A 710 28.77 -16.57 0.06
C ASP A 710 29.76 -16.38 1.23
N ALA A 711 29.75 -15.20 1.86
CA ALA A 711 30.52 -14.92 3.08
C ALA A 711 30.15 -15.84 4.27
N VAL A 712 28.88 -16.27 4.41
CA VAL A 712 28.50 -17.29 5.40
C VAL A 712 29.15 -18.63 5.06
N LEU A 713 29.12 -19.05 3.80
CA LEU A 713 29.70 -20.33 3.36
C LEU A 713 31.21 -20.40 3.61
N VAL A 714 31.91 -19.29 3.33
CA VAL A 714 33.37 -19.21 3.46
C VAL A 714 33.82 -19.06 4.91
N HIS A 715 33.19 -18.19 5.70
CA HIS A 715 33.68 -17.81 7.02
C HIS A 715 32.96 -18.46 8.20
N PHE A 716 31.69 -18.83 8.05
CA PHE A 716 30.82 -19.26 9.15
C PHE A 716 29.95 -20.52 8.80
N PRO A 717 30.51 -21.57 8.16
CA PRO A 717 29.72 -22.73 7.72
C PRO A 717 29.19 -23.59 8.88
N ASP A 718 29.79 -23.46 10.06
CA ASP A 718 29.54 -24.17 11.30
C ASP A 718 28.63 -23.40 12.29
N GLU A 719 28.21 -22.19 11.95
CA GLU A 719 27.35 -21.35 12.78
C GLU A 719 25.95 -21.97 12.98
N VAL A 720 25.46 -21.94 14.23
CA VAL A 720 24.17 -22.51 14.62
C VAL A 720 23.29 -21.46 15.31
N GLY A 721 22.20 -21.07 14.64
CA GLY A 721 21.09 -20.34 15.24
C GLY A 721 20.11 -21.28 15.96
N TRP A 722 19.14 -20.70 16.65
CA TRP A 722 18.11 -21.45 17.38
C TRP A 722 16.72 -20.95 17.00
N THR A 723 15.78 -21.88 16.76
CA THR A 723 14.38 -21.54 16.46
C THR A 723 13.63 -21.09 17.73
N GLU A 724 12.44 -20.49 17.59
CA GLU A 724 11.53 -20.24 18.72
C GLU A 724 11.26 -21.52 19.55
N PHE A 725 11.19 -22.68 18.89
CA PHE A 725 11.00 -23.99 19.52
C PHE A 725 12.25 -24.58 20.20
N GLN A 726 13.40 -23.88 20.21
CA GLN A 726 14.69 -24.37 20.70
C GLN A 726 15.21 -25.63 19.98
N THR A 727 14.94 -25.74 18.68
CA THR A 727 15.65 -26.66 17.77
C THR A 727 16.82 -25.94 17.11
N PRO A 728 17.93 -26.64 16.81
CA PRO A 728 19.08 -26.03 16.14
C PRO A 728 18.77 -25.71 14.68
N TRP A 729 19.30 -24.58 14.21
CA TRP A 729 19.16 -24.12 12.82
C TRP A 729 20.53 -23.76 12.26
N TYR A 730 21.02 -24.64 11.38
CA TYR A 730 22.36 -24.54 10.79
C TYR A 730 22.40 -23.45 9.72
N VAL A 731 23.18 -22.39 9.97
CA VAL A 731 23.16 -21.17 9.16
C VAL A 731 23.87 -21.40 7.82
N GLY A 732 25.00 -22.12 7.81
CA GLY A 732 25.75 -22.46 6.60
C GLY A 732 24.92 -23.19 5.52
N PRO A 733 24.29 -24.36 5.81
CA PRO A 733 23.41 -25.05 4.86
C PRO A 733 22.27 -24.16 4.36
N THR A 734 21.67 -23.35 5.23
CA THR A 734 20.56 -22.47 4.84
C THR A 734 21.04 -21.30 3.98
N ALA A 735 22.22 -20.75 4.22
CA ALA A 735 22.84 -19.74 3.35
C ALA A 735 23.11 -20.28 1.93
N ARG A 736 23.53 -21.56 1.82
CA ARG A 736 23.69 -22.23 0.53
C ARG A 736 22.33 -22.35 -0.16
N ASP A 737 21.32 -22.87 0.52
CA ASP A 737 19.99 -23.07 -0.06
C ASP A 737 19.33 -21.75 -0.48
N LYS A 738 19.57 -20.67 0.30
CA LYS A 738 19.22 -19.30 -0.08
C LYS A 738 19.92 -18.84 -1.36
N LEU A 739 21.25 -19.05 -1.46
CA LEU A 739 22.06 -18.66 -2.61
C LEU A 739 21.71 -19.45 -3.89
N ASP A 740 21.53 -20.77 -3.77
CA ASP A 740 21.10 -21.66 -4.86
C ASP A 740 19.74 -21.21 -5.43
N THR A 741 18.77 -20.85 -4.58
CA THR A 741 17.46 -20.31 -5.04
C THR A 741 17.56 -18.88 -5.58
N LEU A 742 18.37 -18.00 -4.96
CA LEU A 742 18.57 -16.62 -5.40
C LEU A 742 19.13 -16.55 -6.83
N LEU A 743 20.17 -17.33 -7.13
CA LEU A 743 20.74 -17.41 -8.49
C LEU A 743 19.74 -18.00 -9.49
N ARG A 744 19.03 -19.06 -9.09
CA ARG A 744 18.01 -19.76 -9.91
C ARG A 744 16.84 -18.86 -10.32
N LEU A 745 16.40 -17.96 -9.46
CA LEU A 745 15.30 -17.01 -9.73
C LEU A 745 15.77 -15.72 -10.42
N HIS A 746 17.03 -15.31 -10.26
CA HIS A 746 17.60 -14.11 -10.88
C HIS A 746 18.71 -14.44 -11.89
N PRO A 747 18.38 -15.08 -13.04
CA PRO A 747 19.37 -15.46 -14.03
C PRO A 747 20.10 -14.27 -14.66
N GLU A 748 19.55 -13.04 -14.56
CA GLU A 748 20.24 -11.78 -14.90
C GLU A 748 21.58 -11.58 -14.18
N LEU A 749 21.77 -12.21 -13.01
CA LEU A 749 23.04 -12.17 -12.28
C LEU A 749 24.18 -12.86 -13.04
N GLY A 750 23.88 -13.87 -13.87
CA GLY A 750 24.89 -14.57 -14.68
C GLY A 750 25.92 -15.39 -13.88
N PHE A 751 25.55 -15.85 -12.68
CA PHE A 751 26.39 -16.71 -11.84
C PHE A 751 25.68 -18.02 -11.48
N ARG A 752 26.46 -19.06 -11.23
CA ARG A 752 26.01 -20.35 -10.69
C ARG A 752 26.98 -20.81 -9.62
N LEU A 753 26.48 -21.43 -8.54
CA LEU A 753 27.30 -21.99 -7.48
C LEU A 753 27.80 -23.39 -7.89
N GLU A 754 29.09 -23.67 -7.72
CA GLU A 754 29.72 -24.97 -7.98
C GLU A 754 30.52 -25.48 -6.78
N GLY A 755 30.45 -26.79 -6.51
CA GLY A 755 31.23 -27.43 -5.45
C GLY A 755 30.81 -27.11 -4.01
N ALA A 756 29.82 -26.25 -3.81
CA ALA A 756 29.28 -25.91 -2.50
C ALA A 756 28.56 -27.10 -1.86
N ARG A 757 29.00 -27.48 -0.66
CA ARG A 757 28.42 -28.56 0.12
C ARG A 757 28.80 -28.40 1.59
N ILE A 758 27.83 -28.08 2.43
CA ILE A 758 27.98 -28.11 3.89
C ILE A 758 27.10 -29.25 4.40
N VAL A 759 27.68 -30.17 5.17
CA VAL A 759 27.01 -31.34 5.74
C VAL A 759 27.20 -31.33 7.24
N ILE A 760 26.10 -31.38 7.99
CA ILE A 760 26.11 -31.59 9.43
C ILE A 760 26.00 -33.10 9.67
N GLN A 761 27.08 -33.73 10.12
CA GLN A 761 27.02 -35.14 10.52
C GLN A 761 26.47 -35.24 11.93
N GLN A 762 25.45 -36.09 12.11
CA GLN A 762 24.68 -36.35 13.34
C GLN A 762 23.57 -35.33 13.69
N GLY A 763 23.53 -34.16 13.04
CA GLY A 763 22.57 -33.06 13.24
C GLY A 763 21.11 -33.31 12.82
N PHE A 764 20.57 -34.48 13.16
CA PHE A 764 19.16 -34.85 13.03
C PHE A 764 18.44 -34.88 14.39
N ASP A 765 19.12 -34.55 15.50
CA ASP A 765 18.51 -34.28 16.79
C ASP A 765 18.89 -32.87 17.30
N ASN A 766 18.67 -32.58 18.60
CA ASN A 766 18.86 -31.24 19.17
C ASN A 766 20.20 -31.08 19.93
N ASP A 767 21.06 -32.10 19.97
CA ASP A 767 22.35 -32.07 20.67
C ASP A 767 23.51 -31.68 19.75
N VAL A 768 23.63 -30.38 19.50
CA VAL A 768 24.73 -29.79 18.70
C VAL A 768 26.13 -30.05 19.25
N THR A 769 26.28 -30.64 20.45
CA THR A 769 27.59 -30.98 21.02
C THR A 769 28.17 -32.28 20.44
N ASN A 770 27.37 -33.07 19.72
CA ASN A 770 27.83 -34.25 19.00
C ASN A 770 28.01 -34.03 17.48
N ASP A 771 27.62 -32.86 16.96
CA ASP A 771 27.72 -32.53 15.54
C ASP A 771 29.15 -32.50 15.00
N VAL A 772 29.31 -32.91 13.74
CA VAL A 772 30.55 -32.72 12.97
C VAL A 772 30.22 -32.06 11.63
N ILE A 773 30.49 -30.76 11.54
CA ILE A 773 30.29 -29.97 10.34
C ILE A 773 31.41 -30.28 9.34
N VAL A 774 31.04 -30.61 8.10
CA VAL A 774 31.97 -30.79 6.98
C VAL A 774 31.65 -29.78 5.91
N ALA A 775 32.57 -28.84 5.68
CA ALA A 775 32.33 -27.67 4.84
C ALA A 775 33.17 -27.68 3.55
N SER A 776 32.49 -27.45 2.44
CA SER A 776 33.06 -27.00 1.17
C SER A 776 32.24 -25.77 0.74
N PRO A 777 32.82 -24.55 0.75
CA PRO A 777 32.07 -23.34 0.38
C PRO A 777 31.69 -23.34 -1.11
N GLY A 778 32.52 -23.96 -1.95
CA GLY A 778 32.37 -23.94 -3.41
C GLY A 778 32.96 -22.69 -4.04
N ARG A 779 32.44 -22.33 -5.23
CA ARG A 779 32.78 -21.09 -5.95
C ARG A 779 31.60 -20.61 -6.77
N LEU A 780 31.39 -19.31 -6.83
CA LEU A 780 30.51 -18.66 -7.81
C LEU A 780 31.22 -18.59 -9.16
N VAL A 781 30.71 -19.32 -10.16
CA VAL A 781 31.24 -19.32 -11.54
C VAL A 781 30.35 -18.50 -12.46
N GLN A 782 30.96 -17.72 -13.36
CA GLN A 782 30.23 -16.92 -14.34
C GLN A 782 29.69 -17.82 -15.47
N VAL A 783 28.41 -17.65 -15.81
CA VAL A 783 27.67 -18.42 -16.82
C VAL A 783 26.78 -17.48 -17.64
N SER A 784 26.20 -17.94 -18.75
CA SER A 784 25.15 -17.14 -19.39
C SER A 784 23.84 -17.24 -18.60
N PRO A 785 22.96 -16.23 -18.65
CA PRO A 785 21.60 -16.29 -18.09
C PRO A 785 20.68 -17.40 -18.65
N HIS A 786 21.15 -18.22 -19.59
CA HIS A 786 20.46 -19.44 -20.03
C HIS A 786 21.00 -20.71 -19.35
N ASP A 787 22.21 -20.68 -18.79
CA ASP A 787 22.95 -21.84 -18.25
C ASP A 787 23.01 -21.85 -16.71
N VAL A 788 22.37 -20.86 -16.05
CA VAL A 788 22.22 -20.78 -14.58
C VAL A 788 21.41 -21.96 -14.03
N VAL A 789 20.40 -22.43 -14.78
CA VAL A 789 19.61 -23.62 -14.46
C VAL A 789 19.90 -24.69 -15.52
N PRO A 790 20.62 -25.78 -15.17
CA PRO A 790 20.92 -26.85 -16.13
C PRO A 790 19.65 -27.47 -16.75
N PRO A 791 19.71 -27.89 -18.03
CA PRO A 791 18.62 -28.64 -18.64
C PRO A 791 18.42 -29.99 -17.94
N ALA A 792 17.19 -30.49 -17.95
CA ALA A 792 16.87 -31.79 -17.38
C ALA A 792 17.56 -32.93 -18.16
N GLN A 793 18.08 -33.92 -17.44
CA GLN A 793 18.61 -35.15 -18.02
C GLN A 793 17.48 -36.00 -18.61
N ASP A 794 17.67 -36.48 -19.84
CA ASP A 794 16.78 -37.47 -20.46
C ASP A 794 16.92 -38.84 -19.78
N LEU A 795 15.97 -39.15 -18.89
CA LEU A 795 15.92 -40.39 -18.14
C LEU A 795 15.60 -41.63 -19.02
N SER A 796 15.14 -41.46 -20.26
CA SER A 796 14.96 -42.60 -21.18
C SER A 796 16.28 -43.26 -21.58
N SER A 797 17.39 -42.54 -21.40
CA SER A 797 18.76 -43.02 -21.61
C SER A 797 19.43 -43.61 -20.36
N VAL A 798 18.76 -43.62 -19.20
CA VAL A 798 19.34 -44.04 -17.92
C VAL A 798 18.77 -45.39 -17.50
N ASP A 799 19.63 -46.35 -17.18
CA ASP A 799 19.23 -47.68 -16.72
C ASP A 799 18.30 -47.62 -15.49
N VAL A 800 17.28 -48.49 -15.46
CA VAL A 800 16.37 -48.65 -14.32
C VAL A 800 16.99 -49.60 -13.30
N LEU A 801 17.16 -49.14 -12.07
CA LEU A 801 17.75 -49.91 -10.97
C LEU A 801 16.70 -50.77 -10.26
N GLN A 802 15.53 -50.20 -9.95
CA GLN A 802 14.40 -50.91 -9.33
C GLN A 802 13.05 -50.19 -9.53
N ASP A 803 11.96 -50.96 -9.57
CA ASP A 803 10.59 -50.47 -9.37
C ASP A 803 10.09 -50.97 -7.99
N LYS A 804 9.60 -50.07 -7.13
CA LYS A 804 8.80 -50.38 -5.94
C LYS A 804 7.31 -50.23 -6.24
N GLY A 805 6.47 -51.01 -5.55
CA GLY A 805 5.03 -51.14 -5.84
C GLY A 805 4.76 -52.16 -6.97
N LYS A 806 3.61 -52.84 -6.93
CA LYS A 806 3.21 -53.86 -7.92
C LYS A 806 1.92 -53.55 -8.66
N GLY A 807 1.25 -52.45 -8.31
CA GLY A 807 0.00 -52.03 -8.92
C GLY A 807 0.19 -51.06 -10.08
N ARG A 808 -0.86 -50.26 -10.34
CA ARG A 808 -0.80 -49.12 -11.26
C ARG A 808 0.15 -48.03 -10.80
N VAL A 809 0.30 -47.86 -9.48
CA VAL A 809 1.25 -46.92 -8.87
C VAL A 809 2.60 -47.60 -8.67
N ARG A 810 3.67 -46.97 -9.13
CA ARG A 810 5.06 -47.45 -8.95
C ARG A 810 6.03 -46.30 -8.66
N LEU A 811 7.05 -46.59 -7.86
CA LEU A 811 8.19 -45.70 -7.63
C LEU A 811 9.41 -46.31 -8.31
N ARG A 812 9.96 -45.63 -9.32
CA ARG A 812 11.12 -46.08 -10.08
C ARG A 812 12.38 -45.41 -9.59
N GLN A 813 13.43 -46.17 -9.34
CA GLN A 813 14.80 -45.67 -9.19
C GLN A 813 15.61 -45.91 -10.45
N TYR A 814 16.36 -44.90 -10.87
CA TYR A 814 17.30 -44.95 -11.99
C TYR A 814 18.75 -45.11 -11.48
N ALA A 815 19.67 -45.54 -12.35
CA ALA A 815 21.07 -45.80 -12.00
C ALA A 815 21.87 -44.56 -11.54
N ASN A 816 21.38 -43.35 -11.84
CA ASN A 816 21.86 -42.07 -11.29
C ASN A 816 21.28 -41.74 -9.90
N ARG A 817 20.61 -42.70 -9.23
CA ARG A 817 19.87 -42.57 -7.96
C ARG A 817 18.64 -41.67 -7.99
N HIS A 818 18.25 -41.12 -9.14
CA HIS A 818 17.00 -40.36 -9.27
C HIS A 818 15.77 -41.27 -9.06
N TRP A 819 14.71 -40.72 -8.49
CA TRP A 819 13.46 -41.40 -8.21
C TRP A 819 12.27 -40.70 -8.86
N GLN A 820 11.37 -41.48 -9.46
CA GLN A 820 10.19 -40.97 -10.17
C GLN A 820 8.96 -41.80 -9.84
N LEU A 821 7.84 -41.13 -9.55
CA LEU A 821 6.54 -41.75 -9.36
C LEU A 821 5.84 -41.94 -10.72
N PHE A 822 5.15 -43.06 -10.87
CA PHE A 822 4.39 -43.45 -12.05
C PHE A 822 2.98 -43.87 -11.67
N VAL A 823 1.99 -43.51 -12.49
CA VAL A 823 0.60 -43.98 -12.42
C VAL A 823 0.21 -44.51 -13.80
N ASP A 824 -0.34 -45.73 -13.85
CA ASP A 824 -0.69 -46.49 -15.07
C ASP A 824 0.46 -46.75 -16.08
N GLY A 825 1.66 -46.27 -15.80
CA GLY A 825 2.83 -46.33 -16.69
C GLY A 825 3.35 -44.97 -17.13
N GLU A 826 2.60 -43.89 -16.87
CA GLU A 826 3.01 -42.51 -17.15
C GLU A 826 3.63 -41.83 -15.91
N PRO A 827 4.62 -40.93 -16.07
CA PRO A 827 5.19 -40.16 -14.96
C PRO A 827 4.14 -39.28 -14.25
N TRP A 828 4.15 -39.28 -12.92
CA TRP A 828 3.20 -38.54 -12.09
C TRP A 828 3.90 -37.63 -11.08
N VAL A 829 3.72 -36.32 -11.26
CA VAL A 829 4.10 -35.30 -10.26
C VAL A 829 2.92 -35.05 -9.34
N ILE A 830 3.16 -35.06 -8.03
CA ILE A 830 2.17 -34.75 -7.00
C ILE A 830 1.95 -33.23 -6.99
N ARG A 831 0.82 -32.81 -7.57
CA ARG A 831 0.25 -31.46 -7.46
C ARG A 831 -0.85 -31.54 -6.42
N GLY A 832 -0.43 -31.46 -5.15
CA GLY A 832 -1.23 -31.84 -4.00
C GLY A 832 -1.94 -30.67 -3.31
N MET A 833 -3.08 -30.96 -2.70
CA MET A 833 -3.81 -30.02 -1.84
C MET A 833 -4.27 -30.70 -0.54
N SER A 834 -4.08 -30.06 0.62
CA SER A 834 -4.73 -30.48 1.87
C SER A 834 -6.18 -29.98 1.90
N TYR A 835 -7.13 -30.84 2.24
CA TYR A 835 -8.55 -30.48 2.17
C TYR A 835 -9.36 -31.05 3.33
N GLN A 836 -9.80 -30.14 4.20
CA GLN A 836 -10.71 -30.39 5.30
C GLN A 836 -11.50 -29.10 5.61
N PRO A 837 -12.38 -28.62 4.72
CA PRO A 837 -13.01 -27.31 4.84
C PRO A 837 -13.91 -27.22 6.07
N SER A 838 -13.51 -26.38 7.03
CA SER A 838 -14.32 -26.00 8.20
C SER A 838 -15.21 -24.81 7.86
N ALA A 839 -16.50 -24.89 8.21
CA ALA A 839 -17.36 -23.71 8.18
C ALA A 839 -16.94 -22.71 9.28
N VAL A 840 -17.02 -21.42 9.00
CA VAL A 840 -17.01 -20.36 10.04
C VAL A 840 -18.04 -20.71 11.11
N GLY A 841 -17.64 -20.60 12.38
CA GLY A 841 -18.41 -21.00 13.55
C GLY A 841 -18.28 -22.46 13.97
N GLU A 842 -17.52 -23.30 13.23
CA GLU A 842 -17.26 -24.70 13.57
C GLU A 842 -15.78 -24.93 13.96
N SER A 843 -15.54 -25.60 15.09
CA SER A 843 -14.21 -25.89 15.67
C SER A 843 -14.17 -27.31 16.26
N PRO A 844 -13.02 -28.01 16.20
CA PRO A 844 -12.83 -29.27 16.90
C PRO A 844 -12.76 -29.09 18.43
N ASP A 845 -12.29 -27.95 18.94
CA ASP A 845 -12.16 -27.67 20.38
C ASP A 845 -13.52 -27.51 21.07
N GLU A 846 -14.51 -26.94 20.37
CA GLU A 846 -15.91 -26.88 20.83
C GLU A 846 -16.70 -28.16 20.50
N GLY A 847 -16.12 -29.10 19.76
CA GLY A 847 -16.81 -30.28 19.24
C GLY A 847 -17.91 -29.97 18.21
N THR A 848 -17.85 -28.79 17.57
CA THR A 848 -18.85 -28.31 16.60
C THR A 848 -18.50 -28.63 15.15
N LEU A 849 -17.24 -28.99 14.87
CA LEU A 849 -16.76 -29.36 13.53
C LEU A 849 -17.49 -30.58 12.94
N LYS A 850 -18.16 -30.37 11.80
CA LYS A 850 -18.83 -31.45 11.04
C LYS A 850 -17.88 -32.13 10.07
N ASP A 851 -18.15 -33.40 9.79
CA ASP A 851 -17.48 -34.14 8.72
C ASP A 851 -17.88 -33.57 7.35
N TRP A 852 -16.96 -32.84 6.71
CA TRP A 852 -17.15 -32.23 5.40
C TRP A 852 -17.50 -33.25 4.30
N MET A 853 -17.16 -34.53 4.46
CA MET A 853 -17.49 -35.56 3.48
C MET A 853 -18.96 -35.98 3.51
N THR A 854 -19.72 -35.56 4.53
CA THR A 854 -21.13 -35.90 4.72
C THR A 854 -22.02 -34.70 5.09
N ALA A 855 -21.43 -33.54 5.37
CA ALA A 855 -22.16 -32.32 5.71
C ALA A 855 -22.88 -31.72 4.49
N ASP A 856 -24.21 -31.81 4.53
CA ASP A 856 -25.17 -31.22 3.60
C ASP A 856 -26.01 -30.20 4.40
N ARG A 857 -25.58 -28.94 4.42
CA ARG A 857 -26.24 -27.86 5.19
C ARG A 857 -27.40 -27.24 4.40
N ASN A 858 -27.37 -27.30 3.07
CA ASN A 858 -28.45 -26.80 2.21
C ASN A 858 -29.57 -27.84 1.93
N GLN A 859 -29.36 -29.11 2.29
CA GLN A 859 -30.28 -30.25 2.15
C GLN A 859 -30.58 -30.68 0.71
N ASN A 860 -29.63 -30.48 -0.22
CA ASN A 860 -29.79 -30.88 -1.63
C ASN A 860 -29.37 -32.33 -1.95
N GLY A 861 -28.77 -33.05 -0.99
CA GLY A 861 -28.27 -34.42 -1.15
C GLY A 861 -26.79 -34.53 -1.52
N LYS A 862 -26.01 -33.43 -1.43
CA LYS A 862 -24.56 -33.39 -1.69
C LYS A 862 -23.78 -32.83 -0.50
N PRO A 863 -22.50 -33.21 -0.33
CA PRO A 863 -21.58 -32.49 0.56
C PRO A 863 -21.29 -31.05 0.10
N ASP A 864 -21.43 -30.08 1.00
CA ASP A 864 -21.43 -28.64 0.70
C ASP A 864 -20.18 -28.15 -0.07
N GLY A 865 -18.99 -28.24 0.53
CA GLY A 865 -17.75 -27.69 -0.06
C GLY A 865 -17.39 -28.32 -1.42
N PRO A 866 -17.35 -29.66 -1.55
CA PRO A 866 -16.96 -30.34 -2.79
C PRO A 866 -17.76 -29.96 -4.03
N PHE A 867 -19.05 -29.62 -3.88
CA PHE A 867 -19.98 -29.48 -5.01
C PHE A 867 -20.79 -28.17 -5.05
N ASP A 868 -20.98 -27.48 -3.91
CA ASP A 868 -21.87 -26.32 -3.79
C ASP A 868 -21.13 -25.01 -3.47
N ALA A 869 -19.80 -25.02 -3.48
CA ALA A 869 -19.00 -23.79 -3.40
C ALA A 869 -19.13 -22.92 -4.67
N PHE A 870 -19.02 -21.60 -4.52
CA PHE A 870 -19.04 -20.62 -5.61
C PHE A 870 -17.93 -19.57 -5.41
N VAL A 871 -17.60 -18.80 -6.45
CA VAL A 871 -16.56 -17.76 -6.41
C VAL A 871 -17.19 -16.37 -6.30
N ASP A 872 -16.89 -15.65 -5.22
CA ASP A 872 -17.17 -14.22 -5.06
C ASP A 872 -16.18 -13.44 -5.94
N ALA A 873 -16.61 -13.13 -7.15
CA ALA A 873 -15.78 -12.59 -8.22
C ALA A 873 -15.71 -11.06 -8.21
N ASN A 874 -16.65 -10.40 -7.53
CA ASN A 874 -16.71 -8.95 -7.42
C ASN A 874 -16.37 -8.40 -6.01
N LEU A 875 -16.12 -9.29 -5.05
CA LEU A 875 -15.71 -9.05 -3.66
C LEU A 875 -16.78 -8.40 -2.78
N ASN A 876 -18.06 -8.73 -2.97
CA ASN A 876 -19.19 -8.18 -2.19
C ASN A 876 -19.71 -9.05 -1.03
N ASN A 877 -19.21 -10.28 -0.84
CA ASN A 877 -19.69 -11.27 0.15
C ASN A 877 -21.15 -11.75 -0.06
N LEU A 878 -21.69 -11.65 -1.27
CA LEU A 878 -22.97 -12.23 -1.66
C LEU A 878 -22.76 -13.45 -2.57
N HIS A 879 -23.84 -14.05 -3.05
CA HIS A 879 -23.83 -14.99 -4.15
C HIS A 879 -24.67 -14.38 -5.28
N ASP A 880 -24.01 -13.80 -6.28
CA ASP A 880 -24.71 -13.10 -7.37
C ASP A 880 -25.21 -14.10 -8.45
N PRO A 881 -26.30 -13.79 -9.18
CA PRO A 881 -26.87 -14.70 -10.20
C PRO A 881 -25.91 -15.07 -11.33
N GLU A 882 -24.90 -14.24 -11.58
CA GLU A 882 -23.83 -14.43 -12.55
C GLU A 882 -22.70 -15.36 -12.05
N GLU A 883 -22.67 -15.71 -10.76
CA GLU A 883 -21.62 -16.51 -10.14
C GLU A 883 -22.05 -17.99 -10.05
N PRO A 884 -21.50 -18.90 -10.87
CA PRO A 884 -21.94 -20.28 -10.88
C PRO A 884 -21.49 -21.03 -9.61
N THR A 885 -22.40 -21.79 -9.04
CA THR A 885 -22.08 -22.88 -8.12
C THR A 885 -21.27 -23.95 -8.88
N VAL A 886 -20.04 -24.20 -8.44
CA VAL A 886 -19.05 -25.08 -9.12
C VAL A 886 -18.47 -26.17 -8.23
N GLY A 887 -18.34 -25.93 -6.93
CA GLY A 887 -17.72 -26.84 -5.97
C GLY A 887 -16.20 -26.78 -5.93
N ASP A 888 -15.63 -27.03 -4.75
CA ASP A 888 -14.17 -27.02 -4.52
C ASP A 888 -13.44 -28.03 -5.40
N PHE A 889 -14.03 -29.21 -5.67
CA PHE A 889 -13.40 -30.23 -6.52
C PHE A 889 -13.23 -29.76 -7.97
N HIS A 890 -14.18 -28.96 -8.49
CA HIS A 890 -14.05 -28.36 -9.82
C HIS A 890 -12.95 -27.31 -9.85
N LEU A 891 -12.93 -26.40 -8.87
CA LEU A 891 -11.92 -25.33 -8.76
C LEU A 891 -10.50 -25.90 -8.58
N MET A 892 -10.34 -26.98 -7.81
CA MET A 892 -9.07 -27.72 -7.67
C MET A 892 -8.62 -28.33 -9.01
N ASN A 893 -9.53 -29.01 -9.72
CA ASN A 893 -9.26 -29.57 -11.04
C ASN A 893 -8.86 -28.47 -12.05
N GLU A 894 -9.56 -27.34 -12.05
CA GLU A 894 -9.22 -26.18 -12.88
C GLU A 894 -7.87 -25.55 -12.51
N MET A 895 -7.42 -25.62 -11.26
CA MET A 895 -6.08 -25.20 -10.85
C MET A 895 -4.99 -26.20 -11.26
N GLY A 896 -5.36 -27.43 -11.67
CA GLY A 896 -4.41 -28.50 -12.00
C GLY A 896 -3.99 -29.37 -10.82
N VAL A 897 -4.73 -29.35 -9.70
CA VAL A 897 -4.58 -30.35 -8.61
C VAL A 897 -4.85 -31.73 -9.21
N ASN A 898 -3.96 -32.69 -8.94
CA ASN A 898 -4.19 -34.10 -9.28
C ASN A 898 -4.25 -35.02 -8.06
N THR A 899 -3.93 -34.50 -6.86
CA THR A 899 -3.79 -35.30 -5.65
C THR A 899 -4.40 -34.59 -4.44
N LEU A 900 -5.28 -35.27 -3.70
CA LEU A 900 -5.86 -34.77 -2.44
C LEU A 900 -5.15 -35.44 -1.24
N ARG A 901 -4.76 -34.66 -0.22
CA ARG A 901 -4.23 -35.19 1.04
C ARG A 901 -5.32 -35.25 2.10
N LEU A 902 -5.48 -36.42 2.72
CA LEU A 902 -6.35 -36.64 3.87
C LEU A 902 -5.48 -37.01 5.08
N TYR A 903 -5.57 -36.23 6.16
CA TYR A 903 -4.81 -36.45 7.41
C TYR A 903 -5.21 -37.74 8.13
N HIS A 904 -6.50 -38.07 8.10
CA HIS A 904 -7.06 -39.29 8.66
C HIS A 904 -7.99 -39.97 7.65
N HIS A 905 -8.28 -41.25 7.86
CA HIS A 905 -8.90 -42.11 6.86
C HIS A 905 -10.34 -41.67 6.55
N ALA A 906 -10.71 -41.66 5.26
CA ALA A 906 -11.97 -41.10 4.79
C ALA A 906 -13.22 -41.80 5.36
N THR A 907 -14.31 -41.04 5.48
CA THR A 907 -15.63 -41.52 5.93
C THR A 907 -16.58 -41.82 4.77
N ASN A 908 -16.45 -41.12 3.63
CA ASN A 908 -17.32 -41.27 2.47
C ASN A 908 -16.57 -41.80 1.23
N LYS A 909 -16.62 -43.12 1.03
CA LYS A 909 -16.01 -43.78 -0.14
C LYS A 909 -16.62 -43.33 -1.47
N ALA A 910 -17.93 -43.02 -1.51
CA ALA A 910 -18.61 -42.64 -2.75
C ALA A 910 -18.20 -41.25 -3.23
N LEU A 911 -17.95 -40.32 -2.30
CA LEU A 911 -17.42 -38.99 -2.60
C LEU A 911 -16.02 -39.05 -3.25
N LEU A 912 -15.14 -39.92 -2.74
CA LEU A 912 -13.80 -40.10 -3.31
C LEU A 912 -13.80 -40.85 -4.65
N ARG A 913 -14.80 -41.70 -4.91
CA ARG A 913 -15.04 -42.21 -6.28
C ARG A 913 -15.42 -41.08 -7.22
N ARG A 914 -16.35 -40.20 -6.84
CA ARG A 914 -16.73 -39.03 -7.64
C ARG A 914 -15.53 -38.10 -7.91
N LEU A 915 -14.73 -37.79 -6.91
CA LEU A 915 -13.47 -37.04 -7.05
C LEU A 915 -12.57 -37.59 -8.16
N TYR A 916 -12.43 -38.93 -8.23
CA TYR A 916 -11.61 -39.61 -9.22
C TYR A 916 -12.30 -39.81 -10.58
N GLU A 917 -13.60 -40.10 -10.60
CA GLU A 917 -14.40 -40.34 -11.80
C GLU A 917 -14.69 -39.04 -12.57
N ASP A 918 -14.89 -37.92 -11.88
CA ASP A 918 -15.19 -36.60 -12.46
C ASP A 918 -13.93 -35.81 -12.84
N HIS A 919 -12.83 -35.97 -12.09
CA HIS A 919 -11.64 -35.11 -12.19
C HIS A 919 -10.30 -35.86 -12.30
N GLY A 920 -10.29 -37.20 -12.24
CA GLY A 920 -9.06 -38.00 -12.26
C GLY A 920 -8.16 -37.84 -11.02
N MET A 921 -8.62 -37.12 -9.99
CA MET A 921 -7.84 -36.84 -8.78
C MET A 921 -7.67 -38.10 -7.92
N MET A 922 -6.43 -38.35 -7.48
CA MET A 922 -6.06 -39.44 -6.59
C MET A 922 -5.86 -38.94 -5.15
N VAL A 923 -5.68 -39.87 -4.20
CA VAL A 923 -5.70 -39.58 -2.76
C VAL A 923 -4.45 -40.12 -2.05
N LEU A 924 -3.80 -39.26 -1.27
CA LEU A 924 -2.86 -39.65 -0.20
C LEU A 924 -3.71 -39.97 1.04
N MET A 925 -3.89 -41.26 1.34
CA MET A 925 -4.80 -41.72 2.39
C MET A 925 -4.03 -41.87 3.71
N GLY A 926 -4.25 -40.94 4.64
CA GLY A 926 -3.54 -40.87 5.91
C GLY A 926 -4.20 -41.58 7.09
N ASP A 927 -3.38 -42.04 8.04
CA ASP A 927 -3.78 -42.27 9.43
C ASP A 927 -2.82 -41.50 10.33
N LEU A 928 -3.33 -40.75 11.31
CA LEU A 928 -2.54 -39.90 12.20
C LEU A 928 -1.61 -40.67 13.14
N VAL A 929 -1.77 -42.00 13.29
CA VAL A 929 -0.99 -42.87 14.18
C VAL A 929 -0.79 -42.25 15.58
N GLY A 930 -1.88 -41.75 16.17
CA GLY A 930 -1.86 -41.15 17.51
C GLY A 930 -1.47 -39.67 17.58
N MET A 931 -1.16 -38.98 16.49
CA MET A 931 -1.07 -37.52 16.53
C MET A 931 -2.43 -36.93 16.92
N TYR A 932 -2.41 -35.85 17.72
CA TYR A 932 -3.61 -35.27 18.36
C TYR A 932 -4.46 -36.31 19.14
N THR A 933 -3.82 -37.35 19.67
CA THR A 933 -4.39 -38.58 20.28
C THR A 933 -5.35 -39.41 19.42
N VAL A 934 -5.51 -39.06 18.13
CA VAL A 934 -6.42 -39.76 17.21
C VAL A 934 -5.97 -41.21 17.00
N GLY A 935 -6.87 -42.15 17.30
CA GLY A 935 -6.62 -43.59 17.16
C GLY A 935 -5.84 -44.26 18.30
N SER A 936 -5.18 -43.50 19.19
CA SER A 936 -4.56 -44.03 20.41
C SER A 936 -5.58 -44.25 21.52
N GLY A 937 -6.59 -43.39 21.60
CA GLY A 937 -7.60 -43.38 22.67
C GLY A 937 -7.02 -43.06 24.05
N ALA A 938 -5.91 -42.31 24.08
CA ALA A 938 -5.52 -41.49 25.22
C ALA A 938 -6.33 -40.19 25.22
N LYS A 939 -6.44 -39.53 26.38
CA LYS A 939 -6.93 -38.14 26.43
C LYS A 939 -5.84 -37.15 26.03
N TRP A 940 -6.25 -35.93 25.69
CA TRP A 940 -5.34 -34.84 25.33
C TRP A 940 -4.29 -34.55 26.41
N GLU A 941 -4.67 -34.58 27.69
CA GLU A 941 -3.79 -34.31 28.83
C GLU A 941 -2.86 -35.50 29.16
N GLU A 942 -3.17 -36.69 28.65
CA GLU A 942 -2.36 -37.90 28.81
C GLU A 942 -1.33 -38.02 27.65
N GLY A 943 -1.74 -37.63 26.45
CA GLY A 943 -0.95 -37.74 25.22
C GLY A 943 -0.79 -39.18 24.71
N THR A 944 -0.36 -39.31 23.46
CA THR A 944 -0.07 -40.63 22.88
C THR A 944 1.25 -41.19 23.40
N ASP A 945 1.21 -42.43 23.91
CA ASP A 945 2.37 -43.20 24.38
C ASP A 945 2.73 -44.32 23.40
N TYR A 946 3.90 -44.22 22.76
CA TYR A 946 4.43 -45.22 21.83
C TYR A 946 5.15 -46.41 22.52
N LEU A 947 5.25 -46.39 23.85
CA LEU A 947 5.65 -47.52 24.68
C LEU A 947 4.42 -48.31 25.17
N ASP A 948 3.25 -47.70 25.29
CA ASP A 948 2.04 -48.40 25.73
C ASP A 948 1.50 -49.36 24.66
N ALA A 949 1.40 -50.64 25.04
CA ALA A 949 0.97 -51.72 24.15
C ALA A 949 -0.54 -51.66 23.81
N THR A 950 -1.36 -50.99 24.62
CA THR A 950 -2.81 -50.83 24.37
C THR A 950 -3.05 -49.73 23.34
N GLN A 951 -2.39 -48.59 23.50
CA GLN A 951 -2.43 -47.47 22.55
C GLN A 951 -1.86 -47.91 21.19
N ARG A 952 -0.67 -48.53 21.14
CA ARG A 952 -0.12 -49.11 19.90
C ARG A 952 -1.06 -50.12 19.25
N LYS A 953 -1.73 -50.98 20.02
CA LYS A 953 -2.71 -51.92 19.48
C LYS A 953 -3.91 -51.21 18.85
N ARG A 954 -4.41 -50.13 19.44
CA ARG A 954 -5.53 -49.32 18.90
C ARG A 954 -5.11 -48.55 17.64
N MET A 955 -3.96 -47.88 17.65
CA MET A 955 -3.40 -47.18 16.48
C MET A 955 -3.17 -48.16 15.32
N ALA A 956 -2.58 -49.33 15.60
CA ALA A 956 -2.42 -50.38 14.60
C ALA A 956 -3.76 -50.93 14.10
N GLN A 957 -4.80 -51.00 14.94
CA GLN A 957 -6.15 -51.34 14.49
C GLN A 957 -6.78 -50.25 13.61
N SER A 958 -6.38 -48.99 13.74
CA SER A 958 -6.82 -47.88 12.90
C SER A 958 -6.28 -48.00 11.47
N VAL A 959 -4.95 -48.04 11.33
CA VAL A 959 -4.26 -48.31 10.05
C VAL A 959 -4.78 -49.60 9.39
N LYS A 960 -5.06 -50.64 10.18
CA LYS A 960 -5.59 -51.92 9.68
C LYS A 960 -7.04 -51.86 9.20
N ARG A 961 -7.86 -50.88 9.62
CA ARG A 961 -9.16 -50.60 9.01
C ARG A 961 -8.97 -49.87 7.69
N MET A 962 -8.27 -48.72 7.72
CA MET A 962 -7.98 -47.88 6.55
C MET A 962 -7.55 -48.71 5.34
N VAL A 963 -6.45 -49.47 5.47
CA VAL A 963 -5.89 -50.23 4.34
C VAL A 963 -6.88 -51.29 3.83
N ARG A 964 -7.57 -52.01 4.72
CA ARG A 964 -8.52 -53.06 4.31
C ARG A 964 -9.79 -52.53 3.67
N GLU A 965 -10.21 -51.34 4.08
CA GLU A 965 -11.38 -50.69 3.52
C GLU A 965 -11.07 -50.05 2.16
N PHE A 966 -9.89 -49.46 1.98
CA PHE A 966 -9.58 -48.61 0.83
C PHE A 966 -8.65 -49.22 -0.24
N LYS A 967 -7.89 -50.30 0.02
CA LYS A 967 -6.85 -50.79 -0.92
C LYS A 967 -7.33 -51.25 -2.30
N GLU A 968 -8.62 -51.56 -2.45
CA GLU A 968 -9.23 -51.97 -3.73
C GLU A 968 -9.83 -50.77 -4.50
N GLU A 969 -9.75 -49.55 -3.97
CA GLU A 969 -10.29 -48.34 -4.59
C GLU A 969 -9.29 -47.75 -5.60
N PRO A 970 -9.73 -47.36 -6.82
CA PRO A 970 -8.82 -46.96 -7.89
C PRO A 970 -8.05 -45.66 -7.59
N TYR A 971 -8.56 -44.83 -6.68
CA TYR A 971 -8.03 -43.50 -6.37
C TYR A 971 -6.91 -43.48 -5.34
N ILE A 972 -6.51 -44.61 -4.73
CA ILE A 972 -5.41 -44.61 -3.76
C ILE A 972 -4.07 -44.43 -4.48
N LEU A 973 -3.35 -43.36 -4.14
CA LEU A 973 -1.99 -43.12 -4.65
C LEU A 973 -0.95 -43.79 -3.74
N MET A 974 -1.04 -43.51 -2.44
CA MET A 974 -0.19 -44.14 -1.40
C MET A 974 -0.81 -43.98 -0.01
N TRP A 975 -0.37 -44.82 0.92
CA TRP A 975 -0.70 -44.73 2.34
C TRP A 975 0.23 -43.75 3.05
N VAL A 976 -0.29 -42.87 3.89
CA VAL A 976 0.54 -41.94 4.70
C VAL A 976 0.39 -42.26 6.18
N LEU A 977 1.51 -42.42 6.88
CA LEU A 977 1.53 -42.70 8.31
C LEU A 977 2.03 -41.49 9.11
N GLY A 978 1.15 -40.95 9.95
CA GLY A 978 1.41 -39.82 10.83
C GLY A 978 1.09 -38.44 10.24
N ASN A 979 1.35 -37.43 11.06
CA ASN A 979 1.53 -36.03 10.72
C ASN A 979 2.42 -35.41 11.80
N GLU A 980 3.73 -35.33 11.58
CA GLU A 980 4.68 -34.63 12.47
C GLU A 980 4.73 -35.17 13.92
N ASN A 981 4.34 -36.43 14.12
CA ASN A 981 4.28 -37.07 15.43
C ASN A 981 5.62 -36.93 16.19
N ASN A 982 6.74 -36.88 15.47
CA ASN A 982 8.11 -36.80 15.99
C ASN A 982 8.39 -35.55 16.86
N TYR A 983 7.64 -34.45 16.73
CA TYR A 983 7.76 -33.29 17.64
C TYR A 983 7.15 -33.56 19.03
N GLY A 984 6.18 -34.46 19.15
CA GLY A 984 5.56 -34.85 20.42
C GLY A 984 4.85 -33.74 21.23
N GLY A 985 4.64 -32.56 20.66
CA GLY A 985 3.98 -31.43 21.33
C GLY A 985 4.79 -30.81 22.48
N GLN A 986 6.11 -31.03 22.55
CA GLN A 986 6.95 -30.48 23.65
C GLN A 986 7.01 -28.95 23.69
N HIS A 987 6.67 -28.29 22.59
CA HIS A 987 6.90 -26.86 22.38
C HIS A 987 5.68 -25.96 22.70
N GLY A 988 4.59 -26.53 23.24
CA GLY A 988 3.49 -25.80 23.88
C GLY A 988 2.59 -24.94 22.99
N VAL A 989 2.95 -24.76 21.71
CA VAL A 989 2.27 -23.85 20.75
C VAL A 989 1.90 -24.55 19.44
N VAL A 990 2.64 -25.58 19.02
CA VAL A 990 2.43 -26.32 17.76
C VAL A 990 2.62 -27.82 17.97
N GLY A 991 1.77 -28.63 17.33
CA GLY A 991 1.84 -30.09 17.35
C GLY A 991 1.07 -30.77 18.49
N GLY A 992 0.48 -31.94 18.21
CA GLY A 992 -0.32 -32.71 19.16
C GLY A 992 0.51 -33.44 20.23
N VAL A 993 -0.13 -33.72 21.37
CA VAL A 993 0.53 -34.27 22.57
C VAL A 993 0.91 -35.74 22.41
N GLY A 994 2.19 -36.09 22.55
CA GLY A 994 2.64 -37.49 22.56
C GLY A 994 4.14 -37.68 22.78
N ASN A 995 4.58 -38.86 23.21
CA ASN A 995 5.95 -39.06 23.70
C ASN A 995 7.01 -39.43 22.62
N ALA A 996 6.72 -39.23 21.33
CA ALA A 996 7.64 -39.61 20.25
C ALA A 996 8.97 -38.85 20.29
N ALA A 997 9.01 -37.53 20.52
CA ALA A 997 10.26 -36.77 20.69
C ALA A 997 11.15 -37.32 21.83
N LYS A 998 10.53 -37.87 22.87
CA LYS A 998 11.23 -38.47 24.01
C LYS A 998 11.70 -39.91 23.74
N TYR A 999 11.02 -40.63 22.86
CA TYR A 999 11.30 -42.02 22.52
C TYR A 999 11.26 -42.28 20.99
N PRO A 1000 12.01 -41.53 20.15
CA PRO A 1000 11.80 -41.52 18.70
C PRO A 1000 12.06 -42.89 18.07
N LYS A 1001 13.03 -43.63 18.62
CA LYS A 1001 13.28 -45.04 18.31
C LYS A 1001 12.05 -45.94 18.45
N ALA A 1002 11.22 -45.75 19.49
CA ALA A 1002 10.01 -46.56 19.68
C ALA A 1002 8.93 -46.21 18.66
N TYR A 1003 8.78 -44.91 18.35
CA TYR A 1003 7.90 -44.42 17.29
C TYR A 1003 8.28 -45.00 15.91
N TYR A 1004 9.53 -44.84 15.47
CA TYR A 1004 9.96 -45.33 14.15
C TYR A 1004 9.93 -46.87 14.06
N GLN A 1005 10.24 -47.60 15.13
CA GLN A 1005 10.03 -49.06 15.18
C GLN A 1005 8.55 -49.45 15.03
N PHE A 1006 7.62 -48.63 15.51
CA PHE A 1006 6.19 -48.85 15.33
C PHE A 1006 5.72 -48.51 13.91
N ILE A 1007 6.18 -47.39 13.32
CA ILE A 1007 5.92 -47.07 11.90
C ILE A 1007 6.42 -48.21 10.98
N ASN A 1008 7.58 -48.81 11.30
CA ASN A 1008 8.11 -49.98 10.58
C ASN A 1008 7.22 -51.24 10.74
N GLU A 1009 6.67 -51.48 11.93
CA GLU A 1009 5.71 -52.57 12.18
C GLU A 1009 4.45 -52.39 11.31
N LEU A 1010 3.97 -51.16 11.21
CA LEU A 1010 2.82 -50.78 10.40
C LEU A 1010 3.13 -50.96 8.90
N ALA A 1011 4.17 -50.30 8.37
CA ALA A 1011 4.52 -50.36 6.95
C ALA A 1011 4.74 -51.80 6.44
N ARG A 1012 5.48 -52.63 7.20
CA ARG A 1012 5.66 -54.07 6.89
C ARG A 1012 4.36 -54.86 6.91
N TRP A 1013 3.39 -54.47 7.72
CA TRP A 1013 2.07 -55.07 7.71
C TRP A 1013 1.26 -54.60 6.50
N ILE A 1014 1.34 -53.31 6.12
CA ILE A 1014 0.69 -52.76 4.93
C ILE A 1014 1.18 -53.50 3.69
N HIS A 1015 2.48 -53.56 3.43
CA HIS A 1015 3.07 -54.29 2.27
C HIS A 1015 2.63 -55.76 2.13
N LYS A 1016 2.17 -56.37 3.22
CA LYS A 1016 1.65 -57.75 3.24
C LYS A 1016 0.15 -57.84 2.97
N GLU A 1017 -0.63 -56.83 3.37
CA GLU A 1017 -2.07 -56.73 3.14
C GLU A 1017 -2.39 -56.10 1.77
N ASP A 1018 -1.60 -55.13 1.36
CA ASP A 1018 -1.61 -54.40 0.10
C ASP A 1018 -0.18 -54.26 -0.45
N PRO A 1019 0.20 -55.03 -1.49
CA PRO A 1019 1.48 -54.91 -2.17
C PRO A 1019 1.41 -53.98 -3.41
N LEU A 1020 0.29 -53.31 -3.66
CA LEU A 1020 0.04 -52.53 -4.87
C LEU A 1020 0.50 -51.07 -4.70
N HIS A 1021 0.21 -50.45 -3.55
CA HIS A 1021 0.47 -49.03 -3.27
C HIS A 1021 1.69 -48.82 -2.34
N PRO A 1022 2.49 -47.75 -2.53
CA PRO A 1022 3.59 -47.41 -1.62
C PRO A 1022 3.13 -46.99 -0.22
N VAL A 1023 4.06 -47.03 0.75
CA VAL A 1023 3.86 -46.49 2.10
C VAL A 1023 4.78 -45.30 2.36
N ALA A 1024 4.20 -44.17 2.72
CA ALA A 1024 4.89 -42.96 3.16
C ALA A 1024 4.76 -42.75 4.68
N ILE A 1025 5.69 -41.99 5.26
CA ILE A 1025 5.54 -41.31 6.55
C ILE A 1025 5.16 -39.83 6.28
N ALA A 1026 4.59 -39.12 7.24
CA ALA A 1026 4.62 -37.65 7.26
C ALA A 1026 5.35 -37.17 8.52
N ASN A 1027 6.66 -36.89 8.38
CA ASN A 1027 7.54 -36.41 9.44
C ASN A 1027 7.46 -34.87 9.55
N GLY A 1028 7.75 -34.32 10.72
CA GLY A 1028 8.06 -32.90 10.88
C GLY A 1028 9.53 -32.71 10.56
N GLU A 1029 9.83 -31.99 9.46
CA GLU A 1029 11.21 -31.70 9.03
C GLU A 1029 12.06 -32.97 8.77
N TRP A 1030 13.39 -32.87 8.64
CA TRP A 1030 14.30 -34.02 8.49
C TRP A 1030 14.66 -34.68 9.83
N LEU A 1031 14.07 -34.25 10.94
CA LEU A 1031 14.47 -34.70 12.28
C LEU A 1031 14.40 -36.22 12.42
N TYR A 1032 15.45 -36.77 13.03
CA TYR A 1032 15.72 -38.18 13.26
C TYR A 1032 15.87 -39.05 11.99
N LEU A 1033 16.33 -38.48 10.88
CA LEU A 1033 16.56 -39.17 9.60
C LEU A 1033 17.38 -40.47 9.73
N ASP A 1034 18.38 -40.46 10.61
CA ASP A 1034 19.23 -41.58 10.97
C ASP A 1034 18.48 -42.70 11.74
N LEU A 1035 17.47 -42.36 12.53
CA LEU A 1035 16.59 -43.31 13.21
C LEU A 1035 15.54 -43.85 12.24
N VAL A 1036 15.04 -43.04 11.31
CA VAL A 1036 14.22 -43.51 10.18
C VAL A 1036 14.99 -44.55 9.37
N ALA A 1037 16.25 -44.27 9.00
CA ALA A 1037 17.13 -45.20 8.29
C ALA A 1037 17.33 -46.51 9.06
N ARG A 1038 17.69 -46.40 10.35
CA ARG A 1038 18.05 -47.56 11.19
C ARG A 1038 16.85 -48.35 11.68
N HIS A 1039 15.66 -47.76 11.78
CA HIS A 1039 14.51 -48.34 12.48
C HIS A 1039 13.20 -48.38 11.70
N ALA A 1040 13.06 -47.66 10.58
CA ALA A 1040 11.91 -47.71 9.67
C ALA A 1040 12.22 -48.00 8.17
N PRO A 1041 13.15 -48.92 7.81
CA PRO A 1041 13.52 -49.22 6.42
C PRO A 1041 12.44 -49.93 5.57
N ALA A 1042 11.18 -49.96 6.02
CA ALA A 1042 10.03 -50.42 5.24
C ALA A 1042 9.15 -49.25 4.74
N ILE A 1043 9.58 -48.01 4.95
CA ILE A 1043 8.98 -46.83 4.30
C ILE A 1043 9.47 -46.78 2.84
N ASP A 1044 8.56 -46.47 1.91
CA ASP A 1044 8.86 -46.31 0.50
C ASP A 1044 9.15 -44.86 0.10
N VAL A 1045 8.51 -43.90 0.76
CA VAL A 1045 8.63 -42.46 0.50
C VAL A 1045 8.83 -41.72 1.83
N PHE A 1046 9.85 -40.87 1.91
CA PHE A 1046 9.98 -39.92 3.01
C PHE A 1046 9.04 -38.74 2.75
N GLY A 1047 7.90 -38.70 3.42
CA GLY A 1047 7.03 -37.53 3.43
C GLY A 1047 7.37 -36.61 4.59
N ALA A 1048 7.38 -35.30 4.36
CA ALA A 1048 7.60 -34.32 5.42
C ALA A 1048 6.78 -33.04 5.27
N ASN A 1049 6.30 -32.52 6.39
CA ASN A 1049 5.81 -31.16 6.54
C ASN A 1049 7.02 -30.24 6.74
N VAL A 1050 7.16 -29.17 5.94
CA VAL A 1050 8.37 -28.34 5.94
C VAL A 1050 8.05 -26.86 5.70
N TYR A 1051 8.48 -26.01 6.62
CA TYR A 1051 8.22 -24.56 6.63
C TYR A 1051 9.54 -23.74 6.70
N ARG A 1052 10.50 -24.05 5.82
CA ARG A 1052 11.85 -23.43 5.80
C ARG A 1052 11.89 -22.00 5.26
N GLY A 1053 10.87 -21.57 4.50
CA GLY A 1053 10.71 -20.18 4.06
C GLY A 1053 10.47 -20.03 2.55
N GLY A 1054 10.30 -18.80 2.09
CA GLY A 1054 10.00 -18.48 0.68
C GLY A 1054 11.09 -18.81 -0.34
N HIS A 1055 12.19 -19.44 0.08
CA HIS A 1055 13.25 -19.96 -0.80
C HIS A 1055 13.09 -21.46 -1.11
N GLY A 1056 12.08 -22.12 -0.54
CA GLY A 1056 11.79 -23.54 -0.69
C GLY A 1056 12.32 -24.39 0.46
N PHE A 1057 12.76 -25.60 0.12
CA PHE A 1057 13.16 -26.66 1.06
C PHE A 1057 14.69 -26.79 1.12
N GLY A 1058 15.34 -26.49 -0.01
CA GLY A 1058 16.78 -26.40 -0.13
C GLY A 1058 17.42 -27.67 -0.66
N SER A 1059 18.53 -27.49 -1.39
CA SER A 1059 19.37 -28.59 -1.85
C SER A 1059 19.85 -29.46 -0.69
N SER A 1060 20.15 -28.85 0.46
CA SER A 1060 20.56 -29.58 1.67
C SER A 1060 19.54 -30.65 2.09
N PHE A 1061 18.24 -30.31 2.06
CA PHE A 1061 17.15 -31.19 2.50
C PHE A 1061 17.07 -32.45 1.64
N PHE A 1062 17.00 -32.26 0.32
CA PHE A 1062 16.94 -33.35 -0.64
C PHE A 1062 18.23 -34.21 -0.63
N GLU A 1063 19.41 -33.58 -0.50
CA GLU A 1063 20.70 -34.27 -0.39
C GLU A 1063 20.78 -35.15 0.86
N ALA A 1064 20.40 -34.63 2.04
CA ALA A 1064 20.41 -35.40 3.29
C ALA A 1064 19.55 -36.67 3.17
N ILE A 1065 18.32 -36.54 2.64
CA ILE A 1065 17.43 -37.68 2.45
C ILE A 1065 18.00 -38.68 1.42
N ARG A 1066 18.63 -38.19 0.35
CA ARG A 1066 19.32 -39.07 -0.61
C ARG A 1066 20.46 -39.86 0.06
N GLU A 1067 21.32 -39.22 0.83
CA GLU A 1067 22.48 -39.92 1.41
C GLU A 1067 22.15 -40.81 2.63
N HIS A 1068 21.10 -40.50 3.40
CA HIS A 1068 20.74 -41.27 4.60
C HIS A 1068 19.63 -42.32 4.39
N LEU A 1069 18.71 -42.12 3.43
CA LEU A 1069 17.63 -43.07 3.12
C LEU A 1069 17.68 -43.64 1.70
N ASP A 1070 18.14 -42.85 0.72
CA ASP A 1070 18.11 -43.18 -0.72
C ASP A 1070 16.70 -43.54 -1.25
N ILE A 1071 15.65 -42.95 -0.67
CA ILE A 1071 14.24 -43.09 -1.08
C ILE A 1071 13.67 -41.76 -1.61
N PRO A 1072 12.57 -41.76 -2.38
CA PRO A 1072 11.93 -40.54 -2.85
C PRO A 1072 11.34 -39.69 -1.72
N VAL A 1073 11.15 -38.41 -2.02
CA VAL A 1073 10.64 -37.38 -1.11
C VAL A 1073 9.32 -36.83 -1.62
N VAL A 1074 8.34 -36.65 -0.73
CA VAL A 1074 7.15 -35.83 -1.00
C VAL A 1074 7.01 -34.79 0.11
N ILE A 1075 6.78 -33.54 -0.24
CA ILE A 1075 6.43 -32.54 0.78
C ILE A 1075 4.96 -32.75 1.13
N THR A 1076 4.67 -33.31 2.31
CA THR A 1076 3.30 -33.60 2.75
C THR A 1076 2.55 -32.34 3.16
N GLU A 1077 3.26 -31.24 3.42
CA GLU A 1077 2.66 -29.96 3.79
C GLU A 1077 3.65 -28.80 3.59
N PHE A 1078 3.22 -27.73 2.92
CA PHE A 1078 3.93 -26.45 2.88
C PHE A 1078 3.00 -25.28 2.53
N GLY A 1079 3.32 -24.10 3.05
CA GLY A 1079 2.62 -22.85 2.75
C GLY A 1079 3.01 -21.71 3.69
N CYS A 1080 2.28 -20.61 3.61
CA CYS A 1080 2.40 -19.48 4.54
C CYS A 1080 1.04 -18.74 4.64
N PRO A 1081 0.83 -17.91 5.68
CA PRO A 1081 -0.39 -17.13 5.78
C PRO A 1081 -0.47 -16.05 4.70
N ALA A 1082 -1.69 -15.75 4.25
CA ALA A 1082 -2.00 -14.57 3.44
C ALA A 1082 -2.01 -13.28 4.28
N TYR A 1083 -2.41 -13.34 5.56
CA TYR A 1083 -2.34 -12.18 6.43
C TYR A 1083 -0.91 -11.87 6.87
N GLN A 1084 -0.57 -10.59 6.83
CA GLN A 1084 0.68 -10.03 7.34
C GLN A 1084 0.33 -8.77 8.13
N ALA A 1085 0.71 -8.72 9.42
CA ALA A 1085 0.41 -7.57 10.25
C ALA A 1085 1.07 -6.29 9.69
N ARG A 1086 0.35 -5.17 9.76
CA ARG A 1086 0.74 -3.86 9.20
C ARG A 1086 0.91 -3.85 7.67
N GLN A 1087 0.31 -4.78 6.93
CA GLN A 1087 0.29 -4.76 5.47
C GLN A 1087 -1.14 -4.77 4.94
N SER A 1088 -1.33 -4.42 3.67
CA SER A 1088 -2.63 -4.60 3.01
C SER A 1088 -2.85 -6.06 2.66
N GLU A 1089 -4.11 -6.48 2.56
CA GLU A 1089 -4.49 -7.82 2.05
C GLU A 1089 -3.83 -8.11 0.70
N GLU A 1090 -3.72 -7.11 -0.18
CA GLU A 1090 -3.08 -7.27 -1.49
C GLU A 1090 -1.57 -7.57 -1.41
N VAL A 1091 -0.84 -6.96 -0.47
CA VAL A 1091 0.57 -7.26 -0.19
C VAL A 1091 0.71 -8.59 0.55
N GLY A 1092 -0.27 -8.89 1.43
CA GLY A 1092 -0.46 -10.16 2.10
C GLY A 1092 -0.48 -11.35 1.14
N GLU A 1093 -1.47 -11.38 0.24
CA GLU A 1093 -1.61 -12.42 -0.80
C GLU A 1093 -0.43 -12.47 -1.77
N LEU A 1094 0.17 -11.31 -2.07
CA LEU A 1094 1.35 -11.27 -2.92
C LEU A 1094 2.51 -12.01 -2.26
N GLY A 1095 2.81 -11.72 -0.99
CA GLY A 1095 3.81 -12.46 -0.22
C GLY A 1095 3.51 -13.97 -0.15
N GLN A 1096 2.24 -14.35 -0.05
CA GLN A 1096 1.81 -15.75 -0.11
C GLN A 1096 2.14 -16.40 -1.47
N ALA A 1097 1.82 -15.72 -2.58
CA ALA A 1097 2.15 -16.19 -3.92
C ALA A 1097 3.67 -16.31 -4.14
N LEU A 1098 4.48 -15.36 -3.65
CA LEU A 1098 5.94 -15.41 -3.82
C LEU A 1098 6.57 -16.55 -3.00
N TYR A 1099 6.09 -16.80 -1.78
CA TYR A 1099 6.53 -17.95 -0.96
C TYR A 1099 6.25 -19.29 -1.67
N HIS A 1100 5.06 -19.44 -2.25
CA HIS A 1100 4.69 -20.63 -3.01
C HIS A 1100 5.47 -20.77 -4.33
N LEU A 1101 5.80 -19.66 -5.01
CA LEU A 1101 6.63 -19.68 -6.22
C LEU A 1101 8.02 -20.25 -5.92
N GLY A 1102 8.71 -19.74 -4.88
CA GLY A 1102 10.01 -20.26 -4.47
C GLY A 1102 9.94 -21.74 -4.06
N SER A 1103 8.92 -22.10 -3.29
CA SER A 1103 8.68 -23.50 -2.88
C SER A 1103 8.47 -24.45 -4.08
N TRP A 1104 7.67 -24.04 -5.08
CA TRP A 1104 7.41 -24.89 -6.25
C TRP A 1104 8.59 -24.92 -7.23
N ALA A 1105 9.30 -23.81 -7.41
CA ALA A 1105 10.52 -23.76 -8.22
C ALA A 1105 11.64 -24.64 -7.65
N ASP A 1106 11.75 -24.71 -6.32
CA ASP A 1106 12.65 -25.63 -5.63
C ASP A 1106 12.23 -27.09 -5.80
N LEU A 1107 10.95 -27.42 -5.59
CA LEU A 1107 10.43 -28.77 -5.88
C LEU A 1107 10.72 -29.22 -7.31
N GLU A 1108 10.39 -28.42 -8.33
CA GLU A 1108 10.70 -28.74 -9.73
C GLU A 1108 12.21 -28.86 -10.00
N SER A 1109 13.06 -28.17 -9.25
CA SER A 1109 14.54 -28.26 -9.38
C SER A 1109 15.12 -29.57 -8.83
N HIS A 1110 14.40 -30.29 -7.97
CA HIS A 1110 14.82 -31.56 -7.36
C HIS A 1110 14.03 -32.79 -7.85
N MET A 1111 13.12 -32.62 -8.82
CA MET A 1111 12.41 -33.72 -9.48
C MET A 1111 13.35 -34.57 -10.37
N ALA A 1112 12.95 -35.82 -10.63
CA ALA A 1112 13.70 -36.78 -11.44
C ALA A 1112 14.28 -36.17 -12.74
N GLY A 1113 15.60 -36.20 -12.89
CA GLY A 1113 16.32 -35.62 -14.01
C GLY A 1113 16.89 -34.22 -13.76
N ARG A 1114 16.65 -33.63 -12.58
CA ARG A 1114 17.16 -32.32 -12.15
C ARG A 1114 17.71 -32.39 -10.72
N GLY A 1115 18.75 -31.60 -10.42
CA GLY A 1115 19.28 -31.43 -9.06
C GLY A 1115 19.64 -32.74 -8.37
N VAL A 1116 18.98 -33.03 -7.25
CA VAL A 1116 19.14 -34.28 -6.48
C VAL A 1116 18.30 -35.43 -7.06
N GLY A 1117 17.22 -35.10 -7.77
CA GLY A 1117 16.39 -36.02 -8.54
C GLY A 1117 15.47 -36.95 -7.73
N ASN A 1118 15.21 -36.68 -6.45
CA ASN A 1118 14.39 -37.51 -5.56
C ASN A 1118 13.02 -36.92 -5.17
N ALA A 1119 12.67 -35.69 -5.59
CA ALA A 1119 11.38 -35.09 -5.29
C ALA A 1119 10.24 -35.63 -6.18
N LEU A 1120 9.10 -35.96 -5.57
CA LEU A 1120 7.88 -36.41 -6.26
C LEU A 1120 6.85 -35.28 -6.50
N GLY A 1121 7.09 -34.08 -5.96
CA GLY A 1121 6.10 -33.01 -5.82
C GLY A 1121 5.73 -32.78 -4.35
N GLY A 1122 4.60 -32.12 -4.12
CA GLY A 1122 4.20 -31.72 -2.77
C GLY A 1122 2.74 -31.31 -2.63
N VAL A 1123 2.32 -31.07 -1.39
CA VAL A 1123 0.96 -30.76 -0.98
C VAL A 1123 0.90 -29.36 -0.37
N VAL A 1124 0.12 -28.48 -1.01
CA VAL A 1124 -0.13 -27.12 -0.54
C VAL A 1124 -1.05 -27.17 0.69
N PHE A 1125 -0.67 -26.41 1.72
CA PHE A 1125 -1.45 -26.13 2.92
C PHE A 1125 -1.86 -24.66 2.93
N THR A 1126 -3.14 -24.31 2.81
CA THR A 1126 -4.33 -25.17 2.70
C THR A 1126 -5.32 -24.62 1.65
N TRP A 1127 -6.38 -25.36 1.33
CA TRP A 1127 -7.33 -24.93 0.29
C TRP A 1127 -8.09 -23.66 0.66
N VAL A 1128 -8.61 -23.58 1.89
CA VAL A 1128 -9.51 -22.52 2.36
C VAL A 1128 -9.17 -22.15 3.80
N ASP A 1129 -9.35 -20.87 4.16
CA ASP A 1129 -9.11 -20.37 5.51
C ASP A 1129 -9.90 -21.14 6.60
N GLU A 1130 -9.21 -21.48 7.68
CA GLU A 1130 -9.70 -22.32 8.80
C GLU A 1130 -9.76 -21.48 10.09
N TRP A 1131 -10.86 -20.73 10.28
CA TRP A 1131 -11.08 -19.71 11.34
C TRP A 1131 -11.09 -20.22 12.80
N TRP A 1132 -10.60 -21.43 13.08
CA TRP A 1132 -10.50 -22.00 14.43
C TRP A 1132 -9.06 -22.19 14.91
N LYS A 1133 -8.07 -21.95 14.05
CA LYS A 1133 -6.66 -22.32 14.27
C LYS A 1133 -5.81 -21.29 15.02
N ALA A 1134 -6.34 -20.12 15.39
CA ALA A 1134 -5.67 -19.23 16.35
C ALA A 1134 -5.60 -19.85 17.76
N GLY A 1135 -6.58 -20.70 18.10
CA GLY A 1135 -6.56 -21.55 19.29
C GLY A 1135 -7.91 -21.64 20.01
N GLN A 1136 -7.87 -21.97 21.31
CA GLN A 1136 -9.06 -22.37 22.05
C GLN A 1136 -9.91 -21.21 22.60
N PRO A 1137 -11.25 -21.34 22.62
CA PRO A 1137 -12.15 -20.45 23.35
C PRO A 1137 -11.89 -20.45 24.87
N PRO A 1138 -12.20 -19.33 25.58
CA PRO A 1138 -12.78 -18.09 25.08
C PRO A 1138 -11.73 -17.07 24.60
N ARG A 1139 -10.45 -17.45 24.46
CA ARG A 1139 -9.39 -16.55 24.00
C ARG A 1139 -9.53 -16.21 22.52
N PHE A 1140 -9.85 -17.22 21.73
CA PHE A 1140 -10.13 -17.14 20.30
C PHE A 1140 -11.55 -17.70 20.04
N SER A 1141 -12.13 -17.44 18.88
CA SER A 1141 -13.52 -17.85 18.59
C SER A 1141 -13.68 -18.20 17.12
N PRO A 1142 -14.30 -19.35 16.77
CA PRO A 1142 -14.44 -19.77 15.38
C PRO A 1142 -15.31 -18.85 14.49
N TRP A 1143 -15.88 -17.80 15.08
CA TRP A 1143 -16.69 -16.77 14.43
C TRP A 1143 -15.89 -15.51 14.04
N ASN A 1144 -14.61 -15.41 14.43
CA ASN A 1144 -13.73 -14.29 14.12
C ASN A 1144 -12.46 -14.81 13.43
N HIS A 1145 -12.09 -14.24 12.28
CA HIS A 1145 -10.79 -14.51 11.66
C HIS A 1145 -9.71 -13.73 12.43
N ASP A 1146 -8.91 -14.41 13.24
CA ASP A 1146 -8.03 -13.74 14.22
C ASP A 1146 -6.71 -13.25 13.59
N ILE A 1147 -6.16 -12.18 14.16
CA ILE A 1147 -4.92 -11.51 13.69
C ILE A 1147 -3.80 -11.55 14.74
N THR A 1148 -3.94 -12.40 15.76
CA THR A 1148 -2.89 -12.75 16.73
C THR A 1148 -1.99 -13.82 16.12
N PRO A 1149 -0.66 -13.66 16.14
CA PRO A 1149 0.24 -14.66 15.58
C PRO A 1149 0.32 -15.90 16.48
N ASN A 1150 0.34 -17.09 15.88
CA ASN A 1150 0.54 -18.34 16.60
C ASN A 1150 1.99 -18.44 17.12
N TRP A 1151 2.99 -18.20 16.26
CA TRP A 1151 4.44 -18.32 16.52
C TRP A 1151 5.27 -17.55 15.48
N SER A 1152 6.59 -17.42 15.65
CA SER A 1152 7.50 -16.73 14.70
C SER A 1152 8.23 -17.71 13.78
N GLY A 1153 8.30 -17.40 12.48
CA GLY A 1153 8.93 -18.26 11.49
C GLY A 1153 9.29 -17.53 10.19
N PRO A 1154 9.91 -18.21 9.21
CA PRO A 1154 10.45 -17.62 7.98
C PRO A 1154 9.36 -17.29 6.93
N PHE A 1155 8.21 -16.79 7.40
CA PHE A 1155 7.07 -16.33 6.62
C PHE A 1155 7.27 -14.87 6.17
N PRO A 1156 6.53 -14.37 5.17
CA PRO A 1156 6.73 -13.02 4.62
C PRO A 1156 6.68 -11.89 5.66
N GLY A 1157 5.77 -11.99 6.64
CA GLY A 1157 5.66 -11.08 7.79
C GLY A 1157 6.36 -11.55 9.08
N GLY A 1158 7.26 -12.54 9.01
CA GLY A 1158 8.00 -13.10 10.16
C GLY A 1158 7.17 -13.89 11.19
N LYS A 1159 5.86 -14.05 10.96
CA LYS A 1159 4.90 -14.65 11.90
C LYS A 1159 3.96 -15.63 11.20
N ASN A 1160 3.56 -16.67 11.93
CA ASN A 1160 2.50 -17.59 11.54
C ASN A 1160 1.13 -17.03 11.98
N TYR A 1161 0.13 -17.13 11.09
CA TYR A 1161 -1.28 -16.86 11.37
C TYR A 1161 -2.09 -18.02 10.78
N GLU A 1162 -2.26 -19.11 11.53
CA GLU A 1162 -2.60 -20.42 10.94
C GLU A 1162 -3.96 -20.44 10.23
N GLU A 1163 -4.90 -19.60 10.68
CA GLU A 1163 -6.23 -19.43 10.06
C GLU A 1163 -6.19 -18.84 8.64
N TRP A 1164 -5.08 -18.23 8.23
CA TRP A 1164 -4.93 -17.49 6.98
C TRP A 1164 -4.11 -18.25 5.91
N PHE A 1165 -3.83 -19.54 6.13
CA PHE A 1165 -3.08 -20.37 5.18
C PHE A 1165 -3.89 -20.78 3.94
N GLY A 1166 -5.18 -20.40 3.84
CA GLY A 1166 -5.97 -20.69 2.65
C GLY A 1166 -5.36 -20.07 1.39
N ILE A 1167 -5.30 -20.81 0.28
CA ILE A 1167 -5.15 -20.23 -1.06
C ILE A 1167 -6.49 -19.70 -1.62
N THR A 1168 -7.59 -19.97 -0.89
CA THR A 1168 -8.89 -19.33 -1.03
C THR A 1168 -9.38 -18.85 0.34
N SER A 1169 -10.31 -17.88 0.36
CA SER A 1169 -10.90 -17.34 1.59
C SER A 1169 -12.42 -17.45 1.60
N GLN A 1170 -13.03 -17.46 2.79
CA GLN A 1170 -14.49 -17.53 3.00
C GLN A 1170 -15.16 -16.14 3.09
N GLY A 1171 -14.45 -15.08 2.68
CA GLY A 1171 -14.95 -13.70 2.70
C GLY A 1171 -15.09 -13.17 4.13
N ASP A 1172 -16.18 -12.49 4.42
CA ASP A 1172 -16.56 -12.09 5.80
C ASP A 1172 -17.25 -13.21 6.61
N GLY A 1173 -17.33 -14.42 6.06
CA GLY A 1173 -17.94 -15.59 6.70
C GLY A 1173 -19.46 -15.67 6.59
N ASN A 1174 -20.18 -14.63 6.11
CA ASN A 1174 -21.64 -14.66 6.04
C ASN A 1174 -22.20 -15.73 5.08
N GLN A 1175 -21.42 -16.13 4.08
CA GLN A 1175 -21.77 -17.15 3.08
C GLN A 1175 -21.00 -18.48 3.30
N SER A 1176 -20.45 -18.68 4.50
CA SER A 1176 -19.79 -19.93 4.89
C SER A 1176 -20.76 -21.13 4.88
N PRO A 1177 -20.36 -22.32 4.40
CA PRO A 1177 -19.03 -22.70 3.88
C PRO A 1177 -18.91 -22.60 2.34
N TYR A 1178 -19.80 -21.90 1.65
CA TYR A 1178 -19.93 -21.96 0.18
C TYR A 1178 -19.04 -20.94 -0.57
N LEU A 1179 -18.89 -19.72 -0.04
CA LEU A 1179 -18.17 -18.66 -0.74
C LEU A 1179 -16.65 -18.90 -0.81
N ARG A 1180 -16.05 -18.61 -1.97
CA ARG A 1180 -14.60 -18.62 -2.20
C ARG A 1180 -14.14 -17.30 -2.82
N ARG A 1181 -13.14 -16.68 -2.21
CA ARG A 1181 -12.28 -15.66 -2.85
C ARG A 1181 -10.98 -16.32 -3.26
N LEU A 1182 -10.63 -16.26 -4.55
CA LEU A 1182 -9.45 -16.94 -5.10
C LEU A 1182 -8.22 -16.05 -4.99
N ARG A 1183 -7.27 -16.39 -4.09
CA ARG A 1183 -6.09 -15.55 -3.81
C ARG A 1183 -5.09 -15.51 -4.96
N LYS A 1184 -4.14 -14.57 -4.91
CA LYS A 1184 -2.96 -14.55 -5.81
C LYS A 1184 -2.23 -15.91 -5.87
N ALA A 1185 -2.19 -16.68 -4.78
CA ALA A 1185 -1.63 -18.03 -4.74
C ALA A 1185 -2.40 -19.06 -5.60
N TYR A 1186 -3.74 -19.00 -5.68
CA TYR A 1186 -4.53 -19.83 -6.60
C TYR A 1186 -4.17 -19.51 -8.06
N ARG A 1187 -4.12 -18.22 -8.41
CA ARG A 1187 -3.80 -17.75 -9.77
C ARG A 1187 -2.38 -18.12 -10.20
N LEU A 1188 -1.45 -18.20 -9.26
CA LEU A 1188 -0.10 -18.71 -9.46
C LEU A 1188 -0.11 -20.20 -9.86
N TYR A 1189 -0.69 -21.08 -9.04
CA TYR A 1189 -0.67 -22.53 -9.31
C TYR A 1189 -1.46 -22.89 -10.56
N HIS A 1190 -2.61 -22.25 -10.79
CA HIS A 1190 -3.39 -22.38 -12.03
C HIS A 1190 -2.56 -22.10 -13.30
N ALA A 1191 -1.52 -21.25 -13.23
CA ALA A 1191 -0.61 -20.95 -14.33
C ALA A 1191 0.68 -21.78 -14.35
N LEU A 1192 1.13 -22.30 -13.20
CA LEU A 1192 2.29 -23.21 -13.11
C LEU A 1192 1.93 -24.66 -13.47
N TRP A 1193 0.69 -25.09 -13.23
CA TRP A 1193 0.23 -26.48 -13.35
C TRP A 1193 -0.59 -26.78 -14.62
N LYS A 1194 -0.79 -25.79 -15.50
CA LYS A 1194 -1.33 -25.95 -16.86
C LYS A 1194 -0.22 -25.94 -17.91
#